data_AF-A0AB38DTV9-F1
#
_entry.id   AF-A0AB38DTV9-F1
#
_cell.length_a   1.000
_cell.length_b   1.000
_cell.length_c   1.000
_cell.angle_alpha   90.00
_cell.angle_beta   90.00
_cell.angle_gamma   90.00
#
_symmetry.space_group_name_H-M   'P 1'
#
loop_
_entity.id
_entity.type
_entity.pdbx_description
1 polymer ?
#
loop_
_entity_poly.entity_id
_entity_poly.type
_entity_poly.pdbx_seq_one_letter_code
_entity_poly.pdbx_strand_id
1 'polypeptide(L)'
;MTQSNPYEPSIHNFLYIQRPIVEENTVFFEWNLDYDEQKSVNNIYIDYCDLDISLVPLQVHYNTIIGLLLNKLRSSAIPTIVVTQDTILEDIAKFWVSYHNLKNVYFSNTENAFLSKYHISSSEGSVGILYGGGKDSYCALDILSKNTKIKQVNLISFVIPDTHVNIQQLEERRDNLILSPISNQYNINVFKIKTNARAVIKGYHLELYFAPLGVLAWLNLFEYITFSYEYCHYFVPLSKGMGFGFERSQVAHIQNISNFYSYLFSHQPVTIFNANQHLSELSGFGYLSKNNADFYKTLVMCESTVDVNQKWCCSCTKCAEFVLFSEFYNLGQSDIDINWFFSESSWINKVIDELKQSEKKGPFFKGLTFTLHFDSFKFVITKLKDRGFAFQNRKAQNNFDLLVEHYYDRSIRSEDCFYTDILNQVYPPSLKQETFALLKAVLPDSLAPNKKSSGMGTLSFNADLQPEIYQGNVKISSADFYTALTNKNRFPKLNNDPLNAYIQNYKVKTLGTLAKANLSVDVHASYCDVWIDKNPPMKDEGYEISLTIPVAKSFNYCRFRIEIPHLSAELDSRFSFSVTVNGKTKPVSLAEHRNVICQFAIENAGKTNGFISIQFSVQAVRNLEPWRWGAASRIILSDIKLYETQILLDYEHDKFICNLNS
;
A
#
# COMPACT_ATOMS: atom_id res chain seq x y z
N MET A 1 7.28 -14.51 -34.09
CA MET A 1 5.81 -14.51 -34.29
C MET A 1 5.33 -15.94 -34.13
N THR A 2 5.07 -16.35 -32.88
CA THR A 2 4.39 -17.61 -32.56
C THR A 2 2.90 -17.31 -32.55
N GLN A 3 2.14 -18.03 -33.38
CA GLN A 3 0.69 -17.97 -33.38
C GLN A 3 0.20 -18.42 -32.00
N SER A 4 -0.43 -17.49 -31.27
CA SER A 4 -1.18 -17.80 -30.07
C SER A 4 -2.34 -18.72 -30.43
N ASN A 5 -2.50 -19.76 -29.64
CA ASN A 5 -3.56 -20.75 -29.75
C ASN A 5 -4.93 -20.03 -29.72
N PRO A 6 -5.79 -20.14 -30.75
CA PRO A 6 -7.12 -19.57 -30.71
C PRO A 6 -7.99 -20.49 -29.83
N TYR A 7 -8.64 -19.93 -28.81
CA TYR A 7 -9.53 -20.61 -27.85
C TYR A 7 -8.87 -21.32 -26.65
N GLU A 8 -8.01 -20.61 -25.90
CA GLU A 8 -8.07 -20.82 -24.45
C GLU A 8 -9.25 -20.01 -23.89
N PRO A 9 -10.25 -20.65 -23.24
CA PRO A 9 -11.34 -19.92 -22.62
C PRO A 9 -10.78 -18.98 -21.56
N SER A 10 -11.02 -17.67 -21.71
CA SER A 10 -10.59 -16.68 -20.71
C SER A 10 -11.28 -16.99 -19.39
N ILE A 11 -10.46 -17.35 -18.39
CA ILE A 11 -10.93 -17.59 -17.05
C ILE A 11 -11.30 -16.24 -16.43
N HIS A 12 -12.51 -16.17 -15.86
CA HIS A 12 -13.00 -15.00 -15.13
C HIS A 12 -13.15 -15.34 -13.65
N ASN A 13 -12.78 -14.40 -12.80
CA ASN A 13 -13.14 -14.39 -11.39
C ASN A 13 -14.54 -13.76 -11.25
N PHE A 14 -15.32 -14.17 -10.25
CA PHE A 14 -16.61 -13.52 -9.97
C PHE A 14 -16.64 -12.97 -8.55
N LEU A 15 -16.99 -11.69 -8.45
CA LEU A 15 -17.29 -11.02 -7.19
C LEU A 15 -18.82 -10.86 -7.10
N TYR A 16 -19.45 -11.61 -6.20
CA TYR A 16 -20.87 -11.51 -5.90
C TYR A 16 -21.07 -10.60 -4.69
N ILE A 17 -21.74 -9.46 -4.86
CA ILE A 17 -22.06 -8.54 -3.77
C ILE A 17 -23.54 -8.69 -3.43
N GLN A 18 -23.84 -9.07 -2.19
CA GLN A 18 -25.21 -9.22 -1.71
C GLN A 18 -25.89 -7.86 -1.57
N ARG A 19 -27.21 -7.87 -1.39
CA ARG A 19 -27.99 -6.66 -1.07
C ARG A 19 -27.53 -6.07 0.27
N PRO A 20 -27.17 -4.77 0.34
CA PRO A 20 -26.89 -4.10 1.59
C PRO A 20 -28.10 -4.17 2.54
N ILE A 21 -27.85 -4.47 3.81
CA ILE A 21 -28.89 -4.53 4.84
C ILE A 21 -28.74 -3.30 5.73
N VAL A 22 -29.79 -2.48 5.82
CA VAL A 22 -29.81 -1.28 6.66
C VAL A 22 -30.60 -1.58 7.92
N GLU A 23 -29.95 -1.45 9.07
CA GLU A 23 -30.53 -1.58 10.40
C GLU A 23 -30.29 -0.29 11.17
N GLU A 24 -31.35 0.49 11.37
CA GLU A 24 -31.29 1.82 11.99
C GLU A 24 -30.29 2.76 11.29
N ASN A 25 -29.14 3.02 11.92
CA ASN A 25 -28.07 3.89 11.46
C ASN A 25 -26.87 3.13 10.87
N THR A 26 -26.95 1.79 10.83
CA THR A 26 -25.87 0.90 10.39
C THR A 26 -26.25 0.18 9.10
N VAL A 27 -25.29 0.06 8.18
CA VAL A 27 -25.42 -0.75 6.98
C VAL A 27 -24.40 -1.89 6.98
N PHE A 28 -24.89 -3.09 6.73
CA PHE A 28 -24.10 -4.31 6.63
C PHE A 28 -23.95 -4.72 5.17
N PHE A 29 -22.74 -5.15 4.84
CA PHE A 29 -22.38 -5.60 3.51
C PHE A 29 -21.79 -7.00 3.59
N GLU A 30 -22.19 -7.85 2.65
CA GLU A 30 -21.66 -9.20 2.47
C GLU A 30 -21.34 -9.43 0.99
N TRP A 31 -20.28 -10.19 0.71
CA TRP A 31 -19.94 -10.59 -0.63
C TRP A 31 -19.39 -12.01 -0.68
N ASN A 32 -19.12 -12.49 -1.87
CA ASN A 32 -18.33 -13.69 -2.10
C ASN A 32 -17.45 -13.47 -3.32
N LEU A 33 -16.18 -13.82 -3.23
CA LEU A 33 -15.24 -13.73 -4.32
C LEU A 33 -14.77 -15.15 -4.65
N ASP A 34 -14.96 -15.59 -5.89
CA ASP A 34 -14.58 -16.95 -6.30
C ASP A 34 -13.10 -17.22 -6.04
N TYR A 35 -12.24 -16.22 -6.25
CA TYR A 35 -10.81 -16.28 -5.96
C TYR A 35 -10.34 -15.00 -5.28
N ASP A 36 -9.83 -15.12 -4.06
CA ASP A 36 -9.29 -14.01 -3.27
C ASP A 36 -7.82 -14.24 -2.93
N GLU A 37 -6.94 -13.40 -3.48
CA GLU A 37 -5.50 -13.42 -3.19
C GLU A 37 -5.20 -13.19 -1.70
N GLN A 38 -6.09 -12.47 -1.02
CA GLN A 38 -6.02 -12.12 0.39
C GLN A 38 -7.31 -12.53 1.08
N LYS A 39 -7.49 -13.84 1.29
CA LYS A 39 -8.62 -14.41 2.03
C LYS A 39 -8.90 -13.58 3.28
N SER A 40 -10.04 -12.90 3.29
CA SER A 40 -10.53 -12.10 4.40
C SER A 40 -11.90 -12.60 4.82
N VAL A 41 -12.42 -12.06 5.92
CA VAL A 41 -13.86 -12.14 6.19
C VAL A 41 -14.58 -11.48 5.01
N ASN A 42 -15.74 -11.99 4.62
CA ASN A 42 -16.50 -11.50 3.46
C ASN A 42 -17.65 -10.58 3.86
N ASN A 43 -17.51 -9.89 5.00
CA ASN A 43 -18.49 -8.93 5.46
C ASN A 43 -17.81 -7.71 6.09
N ILE A 44 -18.49 -6.57 6.00
CA ILE A 44 -18.14 -5.34 6.70
C ILE A 44 -19.41 -4.61 7.12
N TYR A 45 -19.28 -3.66 8.04
CA TYR A 45 -20.35 -2.72 8.39
C TYR A 45 -19.87 -1.27 8.29
N ILE A 46 -20.82 -0.35 8.12
CA ILE A 46 -20.63 1.09 8.28
C ILE A 46 -21.75 1.60 9.19
N ASP A 47 -21.38 2.11 10.36
CA ASP A 47 -22.30 2.73 11.32
C ASP A 47 -22.15 4.26 11.23
N TYR A 48 -23.22 4.94 10.84
CA TYR A 48 -23.32 6.40 10.78
C TYR A 48 -23.93 6.91 12.09
N CYS A 49 -23.18 6.87 13.18
CA CYS A 49 -23.66 7.18 14.53
C CYS A 49 -24.58 8.41 14.57
N ASP A 50 -25.74 8.25 15.22
CA ASP A 50 -26.74 9.31 15.43
C ASP A 50 -27.31 9.94 14.13
N LEU A 51 -27.10 9.32 12.97
CA LEU A 51 -27.65 9.74 11.69
C LEU A 51 -28.69 8.73 11.18
N ASP A 52 -29.91 9.20 10.93
CA ASP A 52 -30.95 8.36 10.30
C ASP A 52 -30.63 8.16 8.81
N ILE A 53 -30.33 6.91 8.44
CA ILE A 53 -30.06 6.50 7.06
C ILE A 53 -31.18 5.64 6.47
N SER A 54 -32.31 5.49 7.17
CA SER A 54 -33.39 4.59 6.76
C SER A 54 -34.03 4.94 5.41
N LEU A 55 -33.98 6.23 5.03
CA LEU A 55 -34.48 6.74 3.76
C LEU A 55 -33.43 6.78 2.65
N VAL A 56 -32.18 6.43 2.95
CA VAL A 56 -31.08 6.49 1.97
C VAL A 56 -31.27 5.35 0.96
N PRO A 57 -31.28 5.65 -0.37
CA PRO A 57 -31.48 4.62 -1.38
C PRO A 57 -30.35 3.58 -1.39
N LEU A 58 -30.70 2.33 -1.70
CA LEU A 58 -29.73 1.23 -1.76
C LEU A 58 -28.56 1.48 -2.71
N GLN A 59 -28.78 2.21 -3.81
CA GLN A 59 -27.73 2.58 -4.75
C GLN A 59 -26.62 3.40 -4.09
N VAL A 60 -26.95 4.22 -3.08
CA VAL A 60 -25.97 4.97 -2.28
C VAL A 60 -25.14 4.04 -1.42
N HIS A 61 -25.74 2.99 -0.84
CA HIS A 61 -25.00 1.99 -0.07
C HIS A 61 -24.12 1.12 -0.98
N TYR A 62 -24.59 0.80 -2.20
CA TYR A 62 -23.77 0.12 -3.20
C TYR A 62 -22.51 0.91 -3.57
N ASN A 63 -22.59 2.24 -3.66
CA ASN A 63 -21.41 3.10 -3.85
C ASN A 63 -20.32 2.83 -2.80
N THR A 64 -20.73 2.69 -1.53
CA THR A 64 -19.79 2.43 -0.45
C THR A 64 -19.09 1.09 -0.60
N ILE A 65 -19.82 0.00 -0.76
CA ILE A 65 -19.19 -1.33 -0.86
C ILE A 65 -18.38 -1.50 -2.15
N ILE A 66 -18.81 -0.92 -3.27
CA ILE A 66 -18.07 -0.96 -4.54
C ILE A 66 -16.75 -0.21 -4.40
N GLY A 67 -16.76 1.03 -3.90
CA GLY A 67 -15.53 1.80 -3.70
C GLY A 67 -14.55 1.15 -2.73
N LEU A 68 -15.08 0.41 -1.74
CA LEU A 68 -14.26 -0.35 -0.80
C LEU A 68 -13.72 -1.66 -1.41
N LEU A 69 -14.53 -2.46 -2.10
CA LEU A 69 -14.12 -3.79 -2.58
C LEU A 69 -13.26 -3.74 -3.84
N LEU A 70 -13.48 -2.78 -4.74
CA LEU A 70 -12.72 -2.71 -5.99
C LEU A 70 -11.21 -2.51 -5.76
N ASN A 71 -10.82 -1.96 -4.61
CA ASN A 71 -9.42 -1.89 -4.22
C ASN A 71 -8.76 -3.28 -4.10
N LYS A 72 -9.51 -4.33 -3.70
CA LYS A 72 -8.99 -5.72 -3.64
C LYS A 72 -8.56 -6.24 -5.00
N LEU A 73 -9.13 -5.71 -6.08
CA LEU A 73 -8.92 -6.19 -7.44
C LEU A 73 -7.77 -5.49 -8.17
N ARG A 74 -7.17 -4.45 -7.58
CA ARG A 74 -6.14 -3.62 -8.22
C ARG A 74 -4.90 -4.39 -8.67
N SER A 75 -4.52 -5.42 -7.92
CA SER A 75 -3.35 -6.27 -8.23
C SER A 75 -3.73 -7.54 -8.98
N SER A 76 -5.03 -7.82 -9.16
CA SER A 76 -5.46 -9.07 -9.78
C SER A 76 -5.25 -9.02 -11.28
N ALA A 77 -4.49 -9.98 -11.81
CA ALA A 77 -4.35 -10.16 -13.25
C ALA A 77 -5.58 -10.83 -13.88
N ILE A 78 -6.43 -11.47 -13.08
CA ILE A 78 -7.59 -12.24 -13.56
C ILE A 78 -8.75 -11.28 -13.85
N PRO A 79 -9.31 -11.26 -15.07
CA PRO A 79 -10.52 -10.51 -15.37
C PRO A 79 -11.63 -10.87 -14.38
N THR A 80 -12.20 -9.86 -13.73
CA THR A 80 -13.21 -10.05 -12.69
C THR A 80 -14.55 -9.50 -13.13
N ILE A 81 -15.59 -10.32 -13.04
CA ILE A 81 -16.97 -9.92 -13.27
C ILE A 81 -17.62 -9.68 -11.90
N VAL A 82 -18.06 -8.45 -11.67
CA VAL A 82 -18.84 -8.05 -10.51
C VAL A 82 -20.31 -8.30 -10.80
N VAL A 83 -20.95 -9.03 -9.90
CA VAL A 83 -22.37 -9.37 -9.91
C VAL A 83 -22.95 -8.81 -8.63
N THR A 84 -23.81 -7.81 -8.75
CA THR A 84 -24.54 -7.24 -7.62
C THR A 84 -25.92 -7.88 -7.54
N GLN A 85 -26.46 -8.08 -6.34
CA GLN A 85 -27.79 -8.69 -6.19
C GLN A 85 -28.90 -7.83 -6.81
N ASP A 86 -28.83 -6.51 -6.59
CA ASP A 86 -29.70 -5.52 -7.23
C ASP A 86 -28.94 -4.82 -8.37
N THR A 87 -29.67 -4.28 -9.36
CA THR A 87 -29.07 -3.46 -10.41
C THR A 87 -28.48 -2.17 -9.82
N ILE A 88 -27.26 -1.82 -10.23
CA ILE A 88 -26.60 -0.58 -9.80
C ILE A 88 -26.54 0.45 -10.93
N LEU A 89 -26.32 1.71 -10.56
CA LEU A 89 -26.12 2.78 -11.53
C LEU A 89 -24.77 2.62 -12.24
N GLU A 90 -24.79 2.72 -13.57
CA GLU A 90 -23.60 2.61 -14.41
C GLU A 90 -22.53 3.64 -14.04
N ASP A 91 -22.94 4.84 -13.62
CA ASP A 91 -22.02 5.91 -13.20
C ASP A 91 -21.24 5.57 -11.92
N ILE A 92 -21.82 4.80 -10.99
CA ILE A 92 -21.10 4.31 -9.79
C ILE A 92 -20.00 3.33 -10.23
N ALA A 93 -20.33 2.39 -11.10
CA ALA A 93 -19.37 1.41 -11.63
C ALA A 93 -18.24 2.10 -12.40
N LYS A 94 -18.57 3.02 -13.32
CA LYS A 94 -17.60 3.81 -14.10
C LYS A 94 -16.66 4.58 -13.19
N PHE A 95 -17.21 5.30 -12.22
CA PHE A 95 -16.42 6.13 -11.32
C PHE A 95 -15.40 5.31 -10.55
N TRP A 96 -15.81 4.23 -9.87
CA TRP A 96 -14.88 3.46 -9.04
C TRP A 96 -13.90 2.62 -9.86
N VAL A 97 -14.30 2.07 -11.01
CA VAL A 97 -13.38 1.40 -11.93
C VAL A 97 -12.30 2.37 -12.43
N SER A 98 -12.71 3.58 -12.79
CA SER A 98 -11.80 4.68 -13.18
C SER A 98 -10.87 5.09 -12.04
N TYR A 99 -11.43 5.34 -10.85
CA TYR A 99 -10.71 5.75 -9.65
C TYR A 99 -9.63 4.75 -9.22
N HIS A 100 -9.92 3.45 -9.41
CA HIS A 100 -8.99 2.37 -9.13
C HIS A 100 -8.08 1.99 -10.32
N ASN A 101 -8.28 2.61 -11.50
CA ASN A 101 -7.59 2.30 -12.75
C ASN A 101 -7.68 0.79 -13.11
N LEU A 102 -8.88 0.22 -12.98
CA LEU A 102 -9.14 -1.21 -13.19
C LEU A 102 -9.50 -1.47 -14.66
N LYS A 103 -8.60 -2.10 -15.40
CA LYS A 103 -8.80 -2.36 -16.84
C LYS A 103 -9.47 -3.70 -17.15
N ASN A 104 -9.56 -4.57 -16.16
CA ASN A 104 -10.00 -5.96 -16.27
C ASN A 104 -11.21 -6.27 -15.36
N VAL A 105 -11.92 -5.24 -14.90
CA VAL A 105 -13.10 -5.38 -14.04
C VAL A 105 -14.33 -4.92 -14.78
N TYR A 106 -15.36 -5.77 -14.79
CA TYR A 106 -16.61 -5.55 -15.50
C TYR A 106 -17.80 -5.82 -14.59
N PHE A 107 -18.92 -5.17 -14.84
CA PHE A 107 -20.18 -5.36 -14.12
C PHE A 107 -21.21 -6.01 -15.02
N SER A 108 -21.91 -6.99 -14.47
CA SER A 108 -22.95 -7.76 -15.19
C SER A 108 -24.31 -7.07 -15.23
N ASN A 109 -24.64 -6.27 -14.21
CA ASN A 109 -25.98 -5.71 -14.03
C ASN A 109 -25.94 -4.21 -13.67
N THR A 110 -25.61 -3.38 -14.65
CA THR A 110 -25.69 -1.92 -14.57
C THR A 110 -26.81 -1.33 -15.41
N GLU A 111 -27.37 -0.21 -14.96
CA GLU A 111 -28.35 0.59 -15.69
C GLU A 111 -28.03 2.08 -15.70
N ASN A 112 -28.55 2.78 -16.71
CA ASN A 112 -28.57 4.23 -16.75
C ASN A 112 -29.93 4.69 -16.20
N ALA A 113 -29.97 4.97 -14.90
CA ALA A 113 -31.17 5.42 -14.20
C ALA A 113 -30.91 6.71 -13.41
N PHE A 114 -31.99 7.42 -13.08
CA PHE A 114 -31.93 8.62 -12.26
C PHE A 114 -32.09 8.25 -10.78
N LEU A 115 -31.18 8.76 -9.94
CA LEU A 115 -31.28 8.65 -8.49
C LEU A 115 -32.00 9.87 -7.92
N SER A 116 -33.12 9.65 -7.23
CA SER A 116 -33.81 10.73 -6.52
C SER A 116 -32.92 11.27 -5.41
N LYS A 117 -32.80 12.61 -5.35
CA LYS A 117 -31.93 13.31 -4.41
C LYS A 117 -32.75 13.82 -3.23
N TYR A 118 -32.19 13.80 -2.03
CA TYR A 118 -32.86 14.36 -0.86
C TYR A 118 -32.99 15.89 -0.99
N HIS A 119 -34.11 16.49 -0.61
CA HIS A 119 -34.38 17.91 -0.88
C HIS A 119 -34.26 18.82 0.36
N ILE A 120 -34.25 18.25 1.56
CA ILE A 120 -34.16 19.04 2.80
C ILE A 120 -32.68 19.43 2.98
N SER A 121 -32.39 20.74 2.94
CA SER A 121 -31.05 21.30 3.01
C SER A 121 -30.88 22.17 4.25
N SER A 122 -29.76 21.99 4.95
CA SER A 122 -29.23 22.93 5.95
C SER A 122 -27.81 23.42 5.61
N SER A 123 -27.39 23.32 4.34
CA SER A 123 -25.97 23.18 3.97
C SER A 123 -25.23 24.44 3.53
N GLU A 124 -25.90 25.58 3.28
CA GLU A 124 -25.18 26.78 2.82
C GLU A 124 -24.17 27.26 3.87
N GLY A 125 -22.90 27.33 3.50
CA GLY A 125 -21.77 27.64 4.37
C GLY A 125 -21.41 26.51 5.35
N SER A 126 -21.96 25.30 5.19
CA SER A 126 -21.62 24.13 6.01
C SER A 126 -20.41 23.40 5.43
N VAL A 127 -19.38 23.16 6.26
CA VAL A 127 -18.21 22.37 5.88
C VAL A 127 -18.07 21.12 6.74
N GLY A 128 -17.78 19.98 6.11
CA GLY A 128 -17.37 18.74 6.74
C GLY A 128 -15.86 18.54 6.65
N ILE A 129 -15.16 18.43 7.76
CA ILE A 129 -13.71 18.20 7.83
C ILE A 129 -13.46 16.76 8.23
N LEU A 130 -12.79 15.97 7.39
CA LEU A 130 -12.29 14.65 7.74
C LEU A 130 -11.22 14.80 8.82
N TYR A 131 -11.60 14.52 10.07
CA TYR A 131 -10.84 14.95 11.25
C TYR A 131 -10.27 13.76 12.03
N GLY A 132 -8.94 13.71 12.09
CA GLY A 132 -8.20 12.67 12.81
C GLY A 132 -7.53 13.16 14.10
N GLY A 133 -7.59 14.47 14.41
CA GLY A 133 -6.91 15.08 15.57
C GLY A 133 -5.43 15.44 15.34
N GLY A 134 -4.87 15.10 14.17
CA GLY A 134 -3.52 15.49 13.79
C GLY A 134 -3.42 16.96 13.38
N LYS A 135 -2.17 17.43 13.20
CA LYS A 135 -1.85 18.84 12.92
C LYS A 135 -2.54 19.34 11.66
N ASP A 136 -2.70 18.47 10.67
CA ASP A 136 -3.20 18.84 9.35
C ASP A 136 -4.69 19.12 9.38
N SER A 137 -5.46 18.18 9.93
CA SER A 137 -6.90 18.36 10.14
C SER A 137 -7.21 19.48 11.12
N TYR A 138 -6.33 19.75 12.09
CA TYR A 138 -6.49 20.87 13.01
C TYR A 138 -6.18 22.22 12.34
N CYS A 139 -5.13 22.29 11.51
CA CYS A 139 -4.86 23.48 10.70
C CYS A 139 -6.07 23.82 9.79
N ALA A 140 -6.64 22.81 9.13
CA ALA A 140 -7.86 22.99 8.33
C ALA A 140 -9.04 23.50 9.18
N LEU A 141 -9.27 22.91 10.37
CA LEU A 141 -10.29 23.38 11.30
C LEU A 141 -10.10 24.84 11.69
N ASP A 142 -8.90 25.22 12.13
CA ASP A 142 -8.63 26.58 12.61
C ASP A 142 -8.82 27.61 11.48
N ILE A 143 -8.31 27.33 10.27
CA ILE A 143 -8.47 28.20 9.10
C ILE A 143 -9.96 28.34 8.73
N LEU A 144 -10.68 27.22 8.60
CA LEU A 144 -12.07 27.23 8.13
C LEU A 144 -13.04 27.81 9.17
N SER A 145 -12.77 27.62 10.45
CA SER A 145 -13.56 28.23 11.54
C SER A 145 -13.47 29.75 11.57
N LYS A 146 -12.39 30.33 11.02
CA LYS A 146 -12.16 31.78 10.92
C LYS A 146 -12.61 32.37 9.58
N ASN A 147 -13.01 31.54 8.63
CA ASN A 147 -13.45 31.97 7.30
C ASN A 147 -14.93 32.39 7.37
N THR A 148 -15.23 33.64 7.01
CA THR A 148 -16.58 34.21 7.20
C THR A 148 -17.64 33.62 6.26
N LYS A 149 -17.22 32.90 5.22
CA LYS A 149 -18.13 32.15 4.34
C LYS A 149 -18.59 30.82 4.94
N ILE A 150 -17.90 30.34 5.96
CA ILE A 150 -18.28 29.13 6.68
C ILE A 150 -19.19 29.52 7.84
N LYS A 151 -20.45 29.09 7.76
CA LYS A 151 -21.47 29.30 8.80
C LYS A 151 -21.45 28.20 9.87
N GLN A 152 -21.10 26.98 9.47
CA GLN A 152 -21.04 25.83 10.36
C GLN A 152 -19.86 24.93 10.00
N VAL A 153 -19.01 24.63 10.98
CA VAL A 153 -17.96 23.62 10.85
C VAL A 153 -18.44 22.32 11.47
N ASN A 154 -18.21 21.21 10.77
CA ASN A 154 -18.56 19.88 11.22
C ASN A 154 -17.33 18.98 11.08
N LEU A 155 -17.04 18.18 12.09
CA LEU A 155 -15.99 17.19 12.07
C LEU A 155 -16.57 15.84 11.66
N ILE A 156 -16.04 15.24 10.60
CA ILE A 156 -16.35 13.88 10.19
C ILE A 156 -15.25 12.98 10.76
N SER A 157 -15.56 12.28 11.84
CA SER A 157 -14.63 11.47 12.63
C SER A 157 -14.81 9.98 12.33
N PHE A 158 -13.87 9.41 11.60
CA PHE A 158 -13.87 7.98 11.29
C PHE A 158 -13.20 7.13 12.39
N VAL A 159 -13.92 6.17 12.96
CA VAL A 159 -13.40 5.15 13.88
C VAL A 159 -13.15 3.88 13.09
N ILE A 160 -11.87 3.60 12.83
CA ILE A 160 -11.42 2.50 11.99
C ILE A 160 -10.39 1.69 12.80
N PRO A 161 -10.81 0.67 13.57
CA PRO A 161 -9.92 -0.14 14.37
C PRO A 161 -9.03 -1.03 13.49
N ASP A 162 -7.83 -1.32 13.97
CA ASP A 162 -7.04 -2.43 13.46
C ASP A 162 -7.54 -3.75 14.10
N THR A 163 -7.22 -4.88 13.48
CA THR A 163 -7.63 -6.26 13.85
C THR A 163 -7.43 -6.65 15.32
N HIS A 164 -6.59 -5.93 16.07
CA HIS A 164 -6.24 -6.22 17.46
C HIS A 164 -6.58 -5.10 18.45
N VAL A 165 -7.26 -4.04 17.99
CA VAL A 165 -7.57 -2.87 18.83
C VAL A 165 -8.95 -3.00 19.44
N ASN A 166 -9.05 -2.75 20.75
CA ASN A 166 -10.35 -2.62 21.42
C ASN A 166 -11.03 -1.33 20.93
N ILE A 167 -12.15 -1.51 20.21
CA ILE A 167 -12.90 -0.41 19.58
C ILE A 167 -13.37 0.61 20.62
N GLN A 168 -13.90 0.15 21.76
CA GLN A 168 -14.38 1.02 22.82
C GLN A 168 -13.26 1.89 23.39
N GLN A 169 -12.09 1.31 23.65
CA GLN A 169 -10.92 2.09 24.11
C GLN A 169 -10.45 3.11 23.07
N LEU A 170 -10.46 2.73 21.79
CA LEU A 170 -10.10 3.66 20.71
C LEU A 170 -11.09 4.82 20.62
N GLU A 171 -12.38 4.56 20.81
CA GLU A 171 -13.43 5.58 20.86
C GLU A 171 -13.27 6.51 22.06
N GLU A 172 -13.15 5.95 23.26
CA GLU A 172 -12.94 6.72 24.50
C GLU A 172 -11.69 7.61 24.38
N ARG A 173 -10.59 7.09 23.82
CA ARG A 173 -9.38 7.86 23.56
C ARG A 173 -9.64 9.03 22.62
N ARG A 174 -10.35 8.79 21.51
CA ARG A 174 -10.68 9.85 20.53
C ARG A 174 -11.60 10.90 21.13
N ASP A 175 -12.63 10.47 21.85
CA ASP A 175 -13.58 11.37 22.48
C ASP A 175 -12.91 12.24 23.54
N ASN A 176 -12.07 11.65 24.38
CA ASN A 176 -11.43 12.35 25.50
C ASN A 176 -10.25 13.23 25.06
N LEU A 177 -9.39 12.75 24.16
CA LEU A 177 -8.15 13.46 23.81
C LEU A 177 -8.29 14.36 22.58
N ILE A 178 -9.28 14.11 21.72
CA ILE A 178 -9.42 14.79 20.42
C ILE A 178 -10.72 15.59 20.35
N LEU A 179 -11.87 14.92 20.41
CA LEU A 179 -13.14 15.53 20.03
C LEU A 179 -13.71 16.45 21.11
N SER A 180 -13.74 16.02 22.38
CA SER A 180 -14.27 16.84 23.48
C SER A 180 -13.45 18.11 23.70
N PRO A 181 -12.09 18.07 23.74
CA PRO A 181 -11.30 19.28 23.90
C PRO A 181 -11.49 20.28 22.76
N ILE A 182 -11.63 19.81 21.51
CA ILE A 182 -11.85 20.66 20.35
C ILE A 182 -13.25 21.28 20.36
N SER A 183 -14.28 20.51 20.75
CA SER A 183 -15.66 21.00 20.87
C SER A 183 -15.82 22.10 21.92
N ASN A 184 -14.93 22.12 22.93
CA ASN A 184 -14.87 23.20 23.92
C ASN A 184 -14.20 24.49 23.39
N GLN A 185 -13.44 24.41 22.29
CA GLN A 185 -12.71 25.54 21.72
C GLN A 185 -13.40 26.13 20.49
N TYR A 186 -14.11 25.31 19.72
CA TYR A 186 -14.77 25.71 18.48
C TYR A 186 -16.25 25.35 18.52
N ASN A 187 -17.08 26.18 17.88
CA ASN A 187 -18.48 25.84 17.63
C ASN A 187 -18.57 24.83 16.49
N ILE A 188 -18.52 23.54 16.82
CA ILE A 188 -18.49 22.43 15.86
C ILE A 188 -19.56 21.37 16.16
N ASN A 189 -20.02 20.71 15.11
CA ASN A 189 -20.75 19.44 15.24
C ASN A 189 -19.81 18.27 14.94
N VAL A 190 -20.09 17.09 15.49
CA VAL A 190 -19.29 15.88 15.24
C VAL A 190 -20.18 14.80 14.63
N PHE A 191 -19.81 14.33 13.44
CA PHE A 191 -20.39 13.17 12.77
C PHE A 191 -19.42 12.00 12.91
N LYS A 192 -19.81 10.96 13.64
CA LYS A 192 -18.96 9.76 13.81
C LYS A 192 -19.37 8.71 12.78
N ILE A 193 -18.38 8.09 12.16
CA ILE A 193 -18.58 6.95 11.25
C ILE A 193 -17.69 5.80 11.72
N LYS A 194 -18.26 4.64 12.02
CA LYS A 194 -17.53 3.46 12.49
C LYS A 194 -17.56 2.36 11.44
N THR A 195 -16.47 1.62 11.33
CA THR A 195 -16.39 0.49 10.40
C THR A 195 -15.29 -0.50 10.77
N ASN A 196 -15.48 -1.78 10.46
CA ASN A 196 -14.41 -2.78 10.48
C ASN A 196 -13.66 -2.91 9.14
N ALA A 197 -13.91 -2.06 8.15
CA ALA A 197 -13.40 -2.24 6.78
C ALA A 197 -11.87 -2.41 6.70
N ARG A 198 -11.09 -1.68 7.51
CA ARG A 198 -9.61 -1.79 7.52
C ARG A 198 -9.11 -3.15 8.02
N ALA A 199 -9.87 -3.81 8.90
CA ALA A 199 -9.55 -5.15 9.36
C ALA A 199 -9.79 -6.21 8.29
N VAL A 200 -10.70 -5.92 7.35
CA VAL A 200 -11.17 -6.89 6.34
C VAL A 200 -10.49 -6.68 4.99
N ILE A 201 -10.26 -5.43 4.59
CA ILE A 201 -9.73 -5.10 3.28
C ILE A 201 -8.49 -4.22 3.45
N LYS A 202 -7.38 -4.66 2.83
CA LYS A 202 -6.07 -4.01 2.95
C LYS A 202 -5.84 -2.99 1.84
N GLY A 203 -4.87 -2.10 2.06
CA GLY A 203 -4.40 -1.16 1.04
C GLY A 203 -5.30 0.04 0.79
N TYR A 204 -6.19 0.36 1.74
CA TYR A 204 -6.98 1.60 1.68
C TYR A 204 -6.14 2.84 1.94
N HIS A 205 -6.53 3.91 1.25
CA HIS A 205 -6.07 5.26 1.51
C HIS A 205 -7.28 6.19 1.66
N LEU A 206 -7.69 6.84 0.58
CA LEU A 206 -8.77 7.84 0.60
C LEU A 206 -10.17 7.23 0.46
N GLU A 207 -10.25 5.99 -0.03
CA GLU A 207 -11.51 5.30 -0.33
C GLU A 207 -12.30 5.00 0.93
N LEU A 208 -11.59 4.75 2.02
CA LEU A 208 -12.19 4.51 3.32
C LEU A 208 -12.98 5.72 3.84
N TYR A 209 -12.61 6.92 3.40
CA TYR A 209 -13.31 8.16 3.72
C TYR A 209 -14.34 8.52 2.64
N PHE A 210 -13.98 8.38 1.36
CA PHE A 210 -14.83 8.84 0.27
C PHE A 210 -15.94 7.85 -0.08
N ALA A 211 -15.75 6.54 0.01
CA ALA A 211 -16.81 5.58 -0.35
C ALA A 211 -18.05 5.68 0.59
N PRO A 212 -17.87 5.85 1.92
CA PRO A 212 -19.00 6.11 2.82
C PRO A 212 -19.62 7.51 2.66
N LEU A 213 -18.94 8.44 1.98
CA LEU A 213 -19.37 9.83 1.82
C LEU A 213 -20.68 9.97 1.03
N GLY A 214 -21.02 9.00 0.19
CA GLY A 214 -22.25 9.01 -0.61
C GLY A 214 -23.51 9.24 0.22
N VAL A 215 -23.56 8.66 1.43
CA VAL A 215 -24.67 8.86 2.38
C VAL A 215 -24.74 10.33 2.83
N LEU A 216 -23.62 10.91 3.26
CA LEU A 216 -23.57 12.30 3.71
C LEU A 216 -23.87 13.30 2.57
N ALA A 217 -23.39 12.98 1.37
CA ALA A 217 -23.62 13.74 0.15
C ALA A 217 -25.10 13.69 -0.27
N TRP A 218 -25.73 12.51 -0.20
CA TRP A 218 -27.14 12.34 -0.52
C TRP A 218 -28.05 13.05 0.48
N LEU A 219 -27.71 13.04 1.78
CA LEU A 219 -28.42 13.77 2.83
C LEU A 219 -28.19 15.30 2.77
N ASN A 220 -27.36 15.80 1.86
CA ASN A 220 -27.01 17.23 1.70
C ASN A 220 -26.57 17.91 3.00
N LEU A 221 -25.70 17.25 3.77
CA LEU A 221 -25.23 17.81 5.05
C LEU A 221 -24.23 18.96 4.90
N PHE A 222 -23.51 19.00 3.77
CA PHE A 222 -22.38 19.91 3.57
C PHE A 222 -22.37 20.52 2.18
N GLU A 223 -22.00 21.80 2.09
CA GLU A 223 -21.62 22.45 0.83
C GLU A 223 -20.15 22.15 0.49
N TYR A 224 -19.31 22.07 1.52
CA TYR A 224 -17.88 21.81 1.39
C TYR A 224 -17.49 20.56 2.17
N ILE A 225 -16.64 19.73 1.61
CA ILE A 225 -16.02 18.63 2.34
C ILE A 225 -14.52 18.69 2.12
N THR A 226 -13.75 18.58 3.19
CA THR A 226 -12.30 18.64 3.09
C THR A 226 -11.61 17.53 3.87
N PHE A 227 -10.42 17.22 3.39
CA PHE A 227 -9.43 16.38 4.04
C PHE A 227 -8.08 17.10 4.01
N SER A 228 -7.12 16.59 4.77
CA SER A 228 -5.86 17.29 4.98
C SER A 228 -4.69 16.36 4.71
N TYR A 229 -4.15 16.44 3.50
CA TYR A 229 -2.82 15.92 3.15
C TYR A 229 -1.98 17.06 2.61
N GLU A 230 -0.69 17.00 2.88
CA GLU A 230 0.23 18.08 2.59
C GLU A 230 0.80 18.02 1.18
N TYR A 231 1.46 19.11 0.80
CA TYR A 231 2.11 19.25 -0.50
C TYR A 231 3.13 18.15 -0.77
N CYS A 232 3.84 17.65 0.25
CA CYS A 232 4.87 16.63 0.08
C CYS A 232 4.32 15.30 -0.48
N HIS A 233 3.01 15.05 -0.37
CA HIS A 233 2.34 13.91 -0.99
C HIS A 233 2.02 14.13 -2.48
N TYR A 234 2.04 15.39 -2.94
CA TYR A 234 1.82 15.81 -4.31
C TYR A 234 3.16 15.95 -5.05
N PHE A 235 3.74 14.90 -5.63
CA PHE A 235 5.01 15.07 -6.36
C PHE A 235 5.15 14.17 -7.57
N VAL A 236 6.09 14.56 -8.44
CA VAL A 236 6.48 13.84 -9.66
C VAL A 236 7.97 13.49 -9.53
N PRO A 237 8.37 12.20 -9.57
CA PRO A 237 9.77 11.80 -9.58
C PRO A 237 10.47 12.37 -10.83
N LEU A 238 11.63 13.00 -10.62
CA LEU A 238 12.44 13.52 -11.71
C LEU A 238 13.18 12.44 -12.50
N SER A 239 13.29 11.21 -11.96
CA SER A 239 13.95 10.07 -12.58
C SER A 239 13.00 8.88 -12.70
N LYS A 240 12.92 8.29 -13.90
CA LYS A 240 12.14 7.08 -14.31
C LYS A 240 10.70 7.25 -14.81
N GLY A 241 10.42 8.27 -15.61
CA GLY A 241 9.14 8.35 -16.33
C GLY A 241 7.97 8.70 -15.41
N MET A 242 6.91 9.23 -16.00
CA MET A 242 5.82 9.91 -15.29
C MET A 242 5.14 9.00 -14.27
N GLY A 243 5.32 9.28 -12.99
CA GLY A 243 4.56 8.68 -11.89
C GLY A 243 4.24 9.76 -10.87
N PHE A 244 3.11 9.63 -10.16
CA PHE A 244 2.80 10.53 -9.06
C PHE A 244 3.07 9.81 -7.73
N GLY A 245 3.66 10.51 -6.77
CA GLY A 245 3.88 9.97 -5.43
C GLY A 245 2.57 9.52 -4.77
N PHE A 246 1.54 10.36 -4.90
CA PHE A 246 0.16 10.00 -4.60
C PHE A 246 -0.78 10.58 -5.68
N GLU A 247 -1.15 9.73 -6.64
CA GLU A 247 -1.98 10.13 -7.79
C GLU A 247 -3.39 10.56 -7.40
N ARG A 248 -4.00 9.90 -6.42
CA ARG A 248 -5.39 10.18 -5.98
C ARG A 248 -5.55 11.49 -5.22
N SER A 249 -4.46 12.10 -4.75
CA SER A 249 -4.47 13.43 -4.13
C SER A 249 -4.18 14.57 -5.12
N GLN A 250 -4.06 14.27 -6.41
CA GLN A 250 -3.89 15.28 -7.45
C GLN A 250 -5.21 16.04 -7.68
N VAL A 251 -5.12 17.30 -8.11
CA VAL A 251 -6.28 18.20 -8.24
C VAL A 251 -7.33 17.61 -9.19
N ALA A 252 -6.90 16.99 -10.31
CA ALA A 252 -7.81 16.34 -11.25
C ALA A 252 -8.65 15.22 -10.60
N HIS A 253 -8.06 14.37 -9.76
CA HIS A 253 -8.80 13.32 -9.06
C HIS A 253 -9.78 13.89 -8.03
N ILE A 254 -9.35 14.90 -7.27
CA ILE A 254 -10.21 15.56 -6.27
C ILE A 254 -11.43 16.20 -6.95
N GLN A 255 -11.22 16.92 -8.06
CA GLN A 255 -12.30 17.49 -8.86
C GLN A 255 -13.23 16.40 -9.42
N ASN A 256 -12.68 15.28 -9.89
CA ASN A 256 -13.49 14.17 -10.39
C ASN A 256 -14.39 13.57 -9.29
N ILE A 257 -13.85 13.38 -8.07
CA ILE A 257 -14.63 12.93 -6.90
C ILE A 257 -15.73 13.96 -6.55
N SER A 258 -15.38 15.25 -6.54
CA SER A 258 -16.34 16.34 -6.26
C SER A 258 -17.49 16.37 -7.26
N ASN A 259 -17.18 16.24 -8.55
CA ASN A 259 -18.15 16.21 -9.63
C ASN A 259 -19.05 14.99 -9.53
N PHE A 260 -18.48 13.81 -9.24
CA PHE A 260 -19.23 12.57 -9.05
C PHE A 260 -20.26 12.70 -7.92
N TYR A 261 -19.85 13.16 -6.73
CA TYR A 261 -20.78 13.30 -5.61
C TYR A 261 -21.85 14.39 -5.84
N SER A 262 -21.44 15.53 -6.39
CA SER A 262 -22.36 16.62 -6.74
C SER A 262 -23.42 16.19 -7.76
N TYR A 263 -22.97 15.50 -8.81
CA TYR A 263 -23.85 15.10 -9.89
C TYR A 263 -24.79 13.98 -9.47
N LEU A 264 -24.26 12.93 -8.82
CA LEU A 264 -25.01 11.70 -8.62
C LEU A 264 -25.83 11.68 -7.32
N PHE A 265 -25.31 12.24 -6.23
CA PHE A 265 -25.90 12.06 -4.90
C PHE A 265 -26.52 13.35 -4.34
N SER A 266 -25.84 14.49 -4.49
CA SER A 266 -26.26 15.72 -3.81
C SER A 266 -27.26 16.54 -4.63
N HIS A 267 -28.29 17.05 -3.97
CA HIS A 267 -29.24 18.02 -4.54
C HIS A 267 -28.59 19.39 -4.72
N GLN A 268 -27.82 19.84 -3.73
CA GLN A 268 -26.95 20.99 -3.86
C GLN A 268 -25.52 20.52 -4.17
N PRO A 269 -24.79 21.15 -5.10
CA PRO A 269 -23.42 20.75 -5.41
C PRO A 269 -22.53 20.75 -4.16
N VAL A 270 -21.76 19.68 -3.98
CA VAL A 270 -20.79 19.52 -2.89
C VAL A 270 -19.37 19.66 -3.43
N THR A 271 -18.60 20.58 -2.86
CA THR A 271 -17.20 20.79 -3.25
C THR A 271 -16.28 20.02 -2.34
N ILE A 272 -15.58 19.02 -2.88
CA ILE A 272 -14.55 18.26 -2.18
C ILE A 272 -13.19 18.85 -2.51
N PHE A 273 -12.38 19.19 -1.50
CA PHE A 273 -11.04 19.74 -1.70
C PHE A 273 -10.06 19.33 -0.60
N ASN A 274 -8.76 19.45 -0.86
CA ASN A 274 -7.72 19.22 0.15
C ASN A 274 -7.27 20.55 0.75
N ALA A 275 -7.63 20.79 2.02
CA ALA A 275 -7.34 22.05 2.70
C ALA A 275 -5.83 22.27 2.95
N ASN A 276 -5.00 21.23 2.93
CA ASN A 276 -3.58 21.33 3.31
C ASN A 276 -2.61 21.06 2.16
N GLN A 277 -3.09 20.79 0.94
CA GLN A 277 -2.23 20.43 -0.18
C GLN A 277 -1.17 21.47 -0.54
N HIS A 278 -1.38 22.72 -0.12
CA HIS A 278 -0.50 23.84 -0.38
C HIS A 278 0.44 24.15 0.81
N LEU A 279 0.50 23.28 1.83
CA LEU A 279 1.35 23.42 3.01
C LEU A 279 2.45 22.35 2.99
N SER A 280 3.64 22.68 3.52
CA SER A 280 4.65 21.67 3.85
C SER A 280 4.28 20.91 5.14
N GLU A 281 5.08 19.88 5.47
CA GLU A 281 5.00 19.16 6.75
C GLU A 281 5.16 20.07 7.96
N LEU A 282 6.07 21.04 7.89
CA LEU A 282 6.32 21.94 9.01
C LEU A 282 5.22 23.04 9.12
N SER A 283 4.64 23.44 7.99
CA SER A 283 3.81 24.64 7.90
C SER A 283 2.46 24.53 8.58
N GLY A 284 1.82 23.37 8.58
CA GLY A 284 0.57 23.18 9.32
C GLY A 284 0.77 23.39 10.82
N PHE A 285 1.87 22.86 11.36
CA PHE A 285 2.28 23.08 12.74
C PHE A 285 2.68 24.54 13.00
N GLY A 286 3.40 25.16 12.06
CA GLY A 286 3.81 26.56 12.15
C GLY A 286 2.67 27.57 12.14
N TYR A 287 1.63 27.31 11.34
CA TYR A 287 0.42 28.11 11.34
C TYR A 287 -0.26 28.04 12.72
N LEU A 288 -0.44 26.84 13.25
CA LEU A 288 -1.08 26.62 14.55
C LEU A 288 -0.27 27.23 15.69
N SER A 289 1.06 27.00 15.74
CA SER A 289 1.92 27.48 16.81
C SER A 289 1.95 29.01 16.93
N LYS A 290 1.90 29.71 15.79
CA LYS A 290 1.90 31.18 15.73
C LYS A 290 0.53 31.80 16.02
N ASN A 291 -0.57 31.06 15.80
CA ASN A 291 -1.94 31.56 16.01
C ASN A 291 -2.56 31.16 17.35
N ASN A 292 -2.19 29.99 17.88
CA ASN A 292 -2.72 29.44 19.11
C ASN A 292 -1.62 28.65 19.80
N ALA A 293 -0.91 29.27 20.74
CA ALA A 293 0.20 28.61 21.46
C ALA A 293 -0.23 27.36 22.25
N ASP A 294 -1.52 27.19 22.55
CA ASP A 294 -2.09 26.09 23.32
C ASP A 294 -2.66 24.95 22.46
N PHE A 295 -2.59 25.05 21.12
CA PHE A 295 -3.12 24.02 20.21
C PHE A 295 -2.53 22.63 20.49
N TYR A 296 -1.28 22.58 20.96
CA TYR A 296 -0.61 21.32 21.22
C TYR A 296 -1.39 20.49 22.25
N LYS A 297 -2.15 21.09 23.17
CA LYS A 297 -2.90 20.37 24.22
C LYS A 297 -3.93 19.41 23.64
N THR A 298 -4.54 19.76 22.51
CA THR A 298 -5.60 18.97 21.83
C THR A 298 -5.10 18.20 20.61
N LEU A 299 -3.85 18.43 20.19
CA LEU A 299 -3.21 17.79 19.04
C LEU A 299 -2.82 16.33 19.28
N VAL A 300 -3.44 15.36 18.63
CA VAL A 300 -3.03 13.95 18.72
C VAL A 300 -2.44 13.47 17.40
N MET A 301 -1.11 13.37 17.32
CA MET A 301 -0.42 12.83 16.14
C MET A 301 -0.08 11.34 16.26
N CYS A 302 0.15 10.85 17.49
CA CYS A 302 0.54 9.45 17.71
C CYS A 302 -0.67 8.52 17.71
N GLU A 303 -0.67 7.55 16.81
CA GLU A 303 -1.68 6.48 16.72
C GLU A 303 -1.15 5.14 17.26
N SER A 304 0.11 5.09 17.70
CA SER A 304 0.78 3.86 18.15
C SER A 304 0.46 3.47 19.60
N THR A 305 -0.31 4.28 20.33
CA THR A 305 -0.85 3.95 21.64
C THR A 305 -2.37 3.94 21.59
N VAL A 306 -2.96 2.93 22.22
CA VAL A 306 -4.43 2.76 22.37
C VAL A 306 -4.90 3.12 23.77
N ASP A 307 -3.99 3.49 24.67
CA ASP A 307 -4.32 3.93 26.02
C ASP A 307 -5.09 5.26 25.96
N VAL A 308 -6.25 5.27 26.61
CA VAL A 308 -7.21 6.39 26.64
C VAL A 308 -6.63 7.67 27.25
N ASN A 309 -5.60 7.56 28.08
CA ASN A 309 -4.95 8.69 28.74
C ASN A 309 -3.57 9.00 28.15
N GLN A 310 -3.05 8.16 27.24
CA GLN A 310 -1.75 8.36 26.64
C GLN A 310 -1.84 8.95 25.25
N LYS A 311 -1.28 10.14 25.12
CA LYS A 311 -1.23 10.89 23.86
C LYS A 311 -0.04 10.53 22.98
N TRP A 312 1.10 10.23 23.60
CA TRP A 312 2.39 10.01 22.93
C TRP A 312 3.02 8.69 23.37
N CYS A 313 3.39 7.84 22.40
CA CYS A 313 4.10 6.59 22.69
C CYS A 313 5.60 6.80 22.98
N CYS A 314 6.12 8.01 22.69
CA CYS A 314 7.52 8.40 22.89
C CYS A 314 8.56 7.48 22.22
N SER A 315 8.17 6.79 21.14
CA SER A 315 9.03 5.81 20.47
C SER A 315 8.94 5.84 18.94
N CYS A 316 7.98 6.59 18.38
CA CYS A 316 7.75 6.66 16.94
C CYS A 316 8.21 7.97 16.32
N THR A 317 8.39 7.95 15.00
CA THR A 317 8.77 9.11 14.19
C THR A 317 7.85 10.32 14.37
N LYS A 318 6.52 10.13 14.49
CA LYS A 318 5.59 11.23 14.73
C LYS A 318 5.82 11.94 16.07
N CYS A 319 6.26 11.21 17.10
CA CYS A 319 6.65 11.82 18.38
C CYS A 319 7.93 12.65 18.21
N ALA A 320 8.90 12.16 17.44
CA ALA A 320 10.12 12.91 17.15
C ALA A 320 9.84 14.20 16.36
N GLU A 321 8.96 14.14 15.37
CA GLU A 321 8.47 15.33 14.62
C GLU A 321 7.82 16.34 15.56
N PHE A 322 6.90 15.91 16.42
CA PHE A 322 6.25 16.79 17.40
C PHE A 322 7.26 17.49 18.31
N VAL A 323 8.22 16.74 18.89
CA VAL A 323 9.24 17.33 19.78
C VAL A 323 10.13 18.30 19.03
N LEU A 324 10.63 17.93 17.85
CA LEU A 324 11.48 18.79 17.02
C LEU A 324 10.75 20.08 16.59
N PHE A 325 9.49 19.97 16.20
CA PHE A 325 8.70 21.14 15.80
C PHE A 325 8.37 22.02 17.00
N SER A 326 8.10 21.43 18.16
CA SER A 326 7.89 22.18 19.40
C SER A 326 9.13 22.99 19.77
N GLU A 327 10.33 22.40 19.69
CA GLU A 327 11.58 23.12 19.91
C GLU A 327 11.82 24.20 18.85
N PHE A 328 11.56 23.89 17.58
CA PHE A 328 11.73 24.86 16.50
C PHE A 328 10.84 26.09 16.66
N TYR A 329 9.60 25.94 17.14
CA TYR A 329 8.69 27.05 17.40
C TYR A 329 8.76 27.58 18.83
N ASN A 330 9.66 27.08 19.68
CA ASN A 330 9.78 27.43 21.09
C ASN A 330 8.45 27.31 21.85
N LEU A 331 7.75 26.19 21.62
CA LEU A 331 6.49 25.88 22.31
C LEU A 331 6.76 25.37 23.72
N GLY A 332 6.17 26.03 24.72
CA GLY A 332 6.19 25.59 26.11
C GLY A 332 5.23 24.42 26.39
N GLN A 333 5.42 23.30 25.67
CA GLN A 333 4.65 22.08 25.87
C GLN A 333 5.26 21.21 26.99
N SER A 334 4.42 20.48 27.71
CA SER A 334 4.84 19.57 28.80
C SER A 334 4.40 18.12 28.60
N ASP A 335 3.85 17.79 27.44
CA ASP A 335 3.33 16.46 27.14
C ASP A 335 4.45 15.42 26.99
N ILE A 336 5.62 15.86 26.52
CA ILE A 336 6.83 15.02 26.38
C ILE A 336 8.01 15.77 26.99
N ASP A 337 8.74 15.12 27.90
CA ASP A 337 10.05 15.58 28.34
C ASP A 337 11.05 15.47 27.18
N ILE A 338 11.42 16.63 26.64
CA ILE A 338 12.26 16.76 25.45
C ILE A 338 13.71 16.32 25.74
N ASN A 339 14.23 16.60 26.94
CA ASN A 339 15.56 16.15 27.33
C ASN A 339 15.60 14.63 27.42
N TRP A 340 14.63 14.03 28.12
CA TRP A 340 14.52 12.58 28.19
C TRP A 340 14.32 11.95 26.81
N PHE A 341 13.49 12.55 25.94
CA PHE A 341 13.21 12.00 24.61
C PHE A 341 14.49 11.90 23.77
N PHE A 342 15.35 12.93 23.80
CA PHE A 342 16.62 12.94 23.08
C PHE A 342 17.77 12.21 23.80
N SER A 343 17.64 11.85 25.08
CA SER A 343 18.66 11.06 25.77
C SER A 343 18.34 9.56 25.83
N GLU A 344 17.08 9.18 26.01
CA GLU A 344 16.70 7.80 26.40
C GLU A 344 15.62 7.15 25.54
N SER A 345 14.88 7.88 24.69
CA SER A 345 13.76 7.28 23.93
C SER A 345 14.21 6.15 23.01
N SER A 346 13.31 5.19 22.76
CA SER A 346 13.59 4.11 21.81
C SER A 346 13.87 4.62 20.40
N TRP A 347 13.25 5.74 20.02
CA TRP A 347 13.49 6.37 18.72
C TRP A 347 14.92 6.90 18.63
N ILE A 348 15.37 7.72 19.59
CA ILE A 348 16.71 8.32 19.52
C ILE A 348 17.80 7.26 19.61
N ASN A 349 17.66 6.27 20.50
CA ASN A 349 18.65 5.20 20.63
C ASN A 349 18.83 4.45 19.31
N LYS A 350 17.73 4.07 18.65
CA LYS A 350 17.76 3.43 17.33
C LYS A 350 18.44 4.32 16.28
N VAL A 351 18.09 5.61 16.24
CA VAL A 351 18.68 6.55 15.28
C VAL A 351 20.17 6.70 15.51
N ILE A 352 20.62 6.86 16.75
CA ILE A 352 22.04 7.01 17.08
C ILE A 352 22.83 5.73 16.79
N ASP A 353 22.27 4.55 17.06
CA ASP A 353 22.91 3.29 16.72
C ASP A 353 23.10 3.11 15.21
N GLU A 354 22.12 3.54 14.41
CA GLU A 354 22.22 3.55 12.95
C GLU A 354 23.28 4.56 12.47
N LEU A 355 23.29 5.77 13.04
CA LEU A 355 24.24 6.82 12.65
C LEU A 355 25.69 6.45 12.95
N LYS A 356 25.94 5.79 14.08
CA LYS A 356 27.29 5.28 14.44
C LYS A 356 27.80 4.22 13.48
N GLN A 357 26.90 3.49 12.81
CA GLN A 357 27.24 2.47 11.82
C GLN A 357 27.36 3.04 10.40
N SER A 358 26.89 4.26 10.16
CA SER A 358 26.90 4.90 8.85
C SER A 358 28.22 5.62 8.57
N GLU A 359 28.96 5.16 7.58
CA GLU A 359 30.17 5.83 7.09
C GLU A 359 29.88 7.12 6.31
N LYS A 360 28.62 7.32 5.86
CA LYS A 360 28.22 8.46 5.05
C LYS A 360 27.37 9.45 5.85
N LYS A 361 27.66 10.75 5.69
CA LYS A 361 26.84 11.85 6.19
C LYS A 361 25.66 12.12 5.26
N GLY A 362 24.51 12.42 5.84
CA GLY A 362 23.31 12.82 5.12
C GLY A 362 22.43 11.73 4.45
N PRO A 363 22.71 10.40 4.44
CA PRO A 363 21.75 9.47 3.87
C PRO A 363 20.51 9.37 4.76
N PHE A 364 19.36 9.24 4.12
CA PHE A 364 18.13 8.86 4.78
C PHE A 364 18.15 7.35 5.09
N PHE A 365 17.51 6.97 6.20
CA PHE A 365 17.22 5.58 6.53
C PHE A 365 15.84 5.45 7.18
N LYS A 366 15.25 4.25 7.08
CA LYS A 366 13.89 3.98 7.57
C LYS A 366 13.82 4.08 9.09
N GLY A 367 12.97 4.99 9.57
CA GLY A 367 12.73 5.21 11.01
C GLY A 367 13.31 6.53 11.52
N LEU A 368 14.14 7.23 10.74
CA LEU A 368 14.57 8.60 11.04
C LEU A 368 13.37 9.55 11.03
N THR A 369 12.83 9.78 9.83
CA THR A 369 11.59 10.53 9.56
C THR A 369 10.80 9.80 8.46
N PHE A 370 9.63 10.29 8.06
CA PHE A 370 8.99 9.82 6.82
C PHE A 370 9.82 10.27 5.62
N THR A 371 9.91 9.41 4.60
CA THR A 371 10.76 9.64 3.42
C THR A 371 10.49 10.98 2.73
N LEU A 372 9.23 11.44 2.72
CA LEU A 372 8.80 12.69 2.10
C LEU A 372 9.06 13.94 2.97
N HIS A 373 9.33 13.75 4.26
CA HIS A 373 9.50 14.83 5.24
C HIS A 373 10.98 15.11 5.54
N PHE A 374 11.89 14.47 4.79
CA PHE A 374 13.32 14.52 5.07
C PHE A 374 13.90 15.93 5.01
N ASP A 375 13.43 16.76 4.06
CA ASP A 375 13.84 18.17 4.00
C ASP A 375 13.31 18.99 5.18
N SER A 376 12.08 18.75 5.65
CA SER A 376 11.53 19.40 6.85
C SER A 376 12.33 19.02 8.11
N PHE A 377 12.73 17.75 8.22
CA PHE A 377 13.64 17.29 9.28
C PHE A 377 14.99 18.01 9.24
N LYS A 378 15.68 17.99 8.09
CA LYS A 378 16.98 18.70 7.94
C LYS A 378 16.84 20.19 8.22
N PHE A 379 15.78 20.83 7.72
CA PHE A 379 15.51 22.24 7.94
C PHE A 379 15.43 22.56 9.43
N VAL A 380 14.66 21.78 10.20
CA VAL A 380 14.54 21.98 11.65
C VAL A 380 15.88 21.79 12.37
N ILE A 381 16.61 20.70 12.07
CA ILE A 381 17.93 20.45 12.67
C ILE A 381 18.91 21.60 12.38
N THR A 382 18.99 22.04 11.11
CA THR A 382 19.82 23.18 10.70
C THR A 382 19.45 24.45 11.48
N LYS A 383 18.15 24.78 11.58
CA LYS A 383 17.72 26.02 12.24
C LYS A 383 17.89 25.99 13.75
N LEU A 384 17.69 24.85 14.41
CA LEU A 384 17.99 24.71 15.82
C LEU A 384 19.50 24.91 16.07
N LYS A 385 20.36 24.31 15.25
CA LYS A 385 21.81 24.51 15.34
C LYS A 385 22.22 25.97 15.13
N ASP A 386 21.70 26.61 14.09
CA ASP A 386 22.04 28.00 13.76
C ASP A 386 21.61 28.99 14.86
N ARG A 387 20.54 28.67 15.62
CA ARG A 387 20.07 29.46 16.77
C ARG A 387 20.88 29.22 18.06
N GLY A 388 21.85 28.30 18.04
CA GLY A 388 22.61 27.93 19.22
C GLY A 388 21.78 27.15 20.25
N PHE A 389 20.78 26.39 19.80
CA PHE A 389 19.98 25.54 20.67
C PHE A 389 20.86 24.53 21.43
N ALA A 390 20.57 24.35 22.72
CA ALA A 390 21.29 23.43 23.59
C ALA A 390 20.35 22.75 24.58
N PHE A 391 20.48 21.43 24.70
CA PHE A 391 19.81 20.64 25.73
C PHE A 391 20.49 20.85 27.08
N GLN A 392 19.69 20.80 28.15
CA GLN A 392 20.20 20.81 29.53
C GLN A 392 20.88 19.47 29.87
N ASN A 393 20.36 18.37 29.33
CA ASN A 393 20.92 17.05 29.51
C ASN A 393 22.10 16.81 28.54
N ARG A 394 23.27 16.43 29.08
CA ARG A 394 24.49 16.19 28.30
C ARG A 394 24.35 15.06 27.28
N LYS A 395 23.65 13.97 27.59
CA LYS A 395 23.44 12.86 26.67
C LYS A 395 22.50 13.26 25.54
N ALA A 396 21.43 13.98 25.85
CA ALA A 396 20.54 14.56 24.84
C ALA A 396 21.32 15.50 23.91
N GLN A 397 22.16 16.37 24.47
CA GLN A 397 23.03 17.26 23.69
C GLN A 397 23.97 16.48 22.76
N ASN A 398 24.67 15.46 23.27
CA ASN A 398 25.56 14.62 22.45
C ASN A 398 24.81 13.93 21.30
N ASN A 399 23.61 13.41 21.56
CA ASN A 399 22.78 12.78 20.55
C ASN A 399 22.31 13.79 19.49
N PHE A 400 21.90 15.00 19.91
CA PHE A 400 21.55 16.08 18.99
C PHE A 400 22.75 16.53 18.14
N ASP A 401 23.94 16.64 18.73
CA ASP A 401 25.15 16.99 17.99
C ASP A 401 25.50 15.95 16.92
N LEU A 402 25.23 14.65 17.15
CA LEU A 402 25.35 13.61 16.13
C LEU A 402 24.32 13.78 15.00
N LEU A 403 23.07 14.14 15.32
CA LEU A 403 22.08 14.47 14.29
C LEU A 403 22.54 15.66 13.44
N VAL A 404 23.02 16.72 14.09
CA VAL A 404 23.57 17.91 13.41
C VAL A 404 24.76 17.51 12.54
N GLU A 405 25.67 16.69 13.03
CA GLU A 405 26.83 16.24 12.27
C GLU A 405 26.44 15.57 10.94
N HIS A 406 25.38 14.77 10.94
CA HIS A 406 24.93 14.05 9.75
C HIS A 406 24.00 14.86 8.86
N TYR A 407 23.17 15.74 9.42
CA TYR A 407 22.02 16.32 8.71
C TYR A 407 22.01 17.83 8.63
N TYR A 408 23.02 18.52 9.17
CA TYR A 408 23.20 19.95 8.98
C TYR A 408 23.41 20.28 7.50
N ASP A 409 22.56 21.15 6.98
CA ASP A 409 22.61 21.59 5.60
C ASP A 409 22.17 23.05 5.50
N ARG A 410 23.11 23.97 5.25
CA ARG A 410 22.82 25.40 5.05
C ARG A 410 22.09 25.68 3.73
N SER A 411 22.15 24.76 2.77
CA SER A 411 21.53 24.92 1.47
C SER A 411 20.05 24.56 1.47
N ILE A 412 19.55 23.96 2.56
CA ILE A 412 18.15 23.59 2.71
C ILE A 412 17.25 24.82 2.63
N ARG A 413 16.25 24.75 1.74
CA ARG A 413 15.29 25.85 1.54
C ARG A 413 14.29 25.91 2.69
N SER A 414 13.52 26.99 2.74
CA SER A 414 12.50 27.18 3.78
C SER A 414 11.43 26.11 3.69
N GLU A 415 11.15 25.45 4.80
CA GLU A 415 10.04 24.52 4.95
C GLU A 415 8.88 25.14 5.72
N ASP A 416 9.06 26.25 6.43
CA ASP A 416 7.99 26.99 7.12
C ASP A 416 7.31 28.01 6.17
N CYS A 417 6.60 27.53 5.14
CA CYS A 417 6.01 28.35 4.06
C CYS A 417 4.78 27.71 3.39
N PHE A 418 4.01 28.48 2.61
CA PHE A 418 2.88 27.93 1.85
C PHE A 418 2.97 28.22 0.35
N TYR A 419 2.30 27.40 -0.47
CA TYR A 419 2.38 27.41 -1.92
C TYR A 419 1.16 28.09 -2.55
N THR A 420 1.26 29.39 -2.84
CA THR A 420 0.14 30.20 -3.37
C THR A 420 -0.46 29.62 -4.65
N ASP A 421 0.35 29.17 -5.61
CA ASP A 421 -0.14 28.61 -6.88
C ASP A 421 -0.99 27.35 -6.66
N ILE A 422 -0.60 26.53 -5.68
CA ILE A 422 -1.33 25.31 -5.33
C ILE A 422 -2.61 25.66 -4.60
N LEU A 423 -2.56 26.57 -3.63
CA LEU A 423 -3.75 27.09 -2.93
C LEU A 423 -4.79 27.59 -3.93
N ASN A 424 -4.35 28.31 -4.96
CA ASN A 424 -5.22 28.83 -6.01
C ASN A 424 -5.90 27.75 -6.84
N GLN A 425 -5.33 26.55 -6.95
CA GLN A 425 -5.92 25.43 -7.68
C GLN A 425 -6.84 24.57 -6.81
N VAL A 426 -6.50 24.38 -5.53
CA VAL A 426 -7.25 23.48 -4.63
C VAL A 426 -8.43 24.13 -3.92
N TYR A 427 -8.35 25.40 -3.52
CA TYR A 427 -9.41 26.01 -2.72
C TYR A 427 -10.63 26.43 -3.56
N PRO A 428 -11.86 26.20 -3.06
CA PRO A 428 -13.07 26.74 -3.67
C PRO A 428 -12.97 28.27 -3.83
N PRO A 429 -13.44 28.86 -4.94
CA PRO A 429 -13.33 30.30 -5.18
C PRO A 429 -13.89 31.16 -4.04
N SER A 430 -14.99 30.74 -3.43
CA SER A 430 -15.65 31.40 -2.30
C SER A 430 -14.78 31.48 -1.04
N LEU A 431 -13.97 30.45 -0.76
CA LEU A 431 -13.18 30.36 0.48
C LEU A 431 -11.75 30.90 0.32
N LYS A 432 -11.28 31.00 -0.93
CA LYS A 432 -9.87 31.18 -1.29
C LYS A 432 -9.26 32.47 -0.76
N GLN A 433 -9.92 33.61 -0.98
CA GLN A 433 -9.31 34.92 -0.71
C GLN A 433 -9.08 35.17 0.79
N GLU A 434 -10.07 34.80 1.61
CA GLU A 434 -9.95 34.91 3.08
C GLU A 434 -8.92 33.89 3.63
N THR A 435 -8.93 32.66 3.11
CA THR A 435 -7.94 31.65 3.51
C THR A 435 -6.51 32.09 3.18
N PHE A 436 -6.30 32.63 1.98
CA PHE A 436 -5.02 33.21 1.58
C PHE A 436 -4.57 34.33 2.53
N ALA A 437 -5.48 35.23 2.90
CA ALA A 437 -5.17 36.32 3.83
C ALA A 437 -4.77 35.81 5.23
N LEU A 438 -5.50 34.81 5.75
CA LEU A 438 -5.20 34.17 7.04
C LEU A 438 -3.82 33.50 7.04
N LEU A 439 -3.47 32.78 5.97
CA LEU A 439 -2.17 32.12 5.84
C LEU A 439 -1.02 33.12 5.68
N LYS A 440 -1.18 34.11 4.79
CA LYS A 440 -0.16 35.12 4.51
C LYS A 440 0.20 35.99 5.71
N ALA A 441 -0.72 36.13 6.66
CA ALA A 441 -0.44 36.82 7.91
C ALA A 441 0.60 36.09 8.78
N VAL A 442 0.83 34.79 8.56
CA VAL A 442 1.55 33.90 9.49
C VAL A 442 2.71 33.13 8.83
N LEU A 443 2.52 32.76 7.56
CA LEU A 443 3.47 31.98 6.77
C LEU A 443 3.91 32.77 5.53
N PRO A 444 5.20 32.76 5.19
CA PRO A 444 5.67 33.33 3.93
C PRO A 444 5.30 32.42 2.74
N ASP A 445 4.90 33.02 1.62
CA ASP A 445 4.72 32.32 0.34
C ASP A 445 5.93 32.44 -0.59
N SER A 446 6.63 33.58 -0.54
CA SER A 446 7.79 33.89 -1.38
C SER A 446 8.99 32.95 -1.20
N LEU A 447 9.00 32.15 -0.13
CA LEU A 447 10.10 31.23 0.20
C LEU A 447 9.81 29.77 -0.18
N ALA A 448 8.65 29.49 -0.77
CA ALA A 448 8.21 28.13 -1.06
C ALA A 448 9.11 27.44 -2.10
N PRO A 449 9.72 26.28 -1.79
CA PRO A 449 10.64 25.61 -2.70
C PRO A 449 9.89 24.80 -3.77
N ASN A 450 10.27 24.98 -5.03
CA ASN A 450 9.73 24.22 -6.18
C ASN A 450 10.26 22.78 -6.32
N LYS A 451 11.27 22.40 -5.53
CA LYS A 451 11.85 21.05 -5.46
C LYS A 451 12.23 20.74 -4.03
N LYS A 452 12.15 19.45 -3.65
CA LYS A 452 12.58 18.95 -2.35
C LYS A 452 13.38 17.67 -2.51
N SER A 453 14.27 17.39 -1.57
CA SER A 453 14.87 16.07 -1.41
C SER A 453 13.95 15.21 -0.56
N SER A 454 13.65 14.03 -1.09
CA SER A 454 13.15 12.91 -0.31
C SER A 454 14.32 12.03 0.08
N GLY A 455 14.10 11.14 1.05
CA GLY A 455 15.06 10.10 1.39
C GLY A 455 15.44 9.15 0.23
N MET A 456 14.74 9.21 -0.91
CA MET A 456 14.99 8.38 -2.09
C MET A 456 15.41 9.17 -3.33
N GLY A 457 15.58 10.49 -3.24
CA GLY A 457 15.98 11.35 -4.36
C GLY A 457 15.24 12.68 -4.42
N THR A 458 15.44 13.45 -5.48
CA THR A 458 14.83 14.78 -5.64
C THR A 458 13.42 14.68 -6.23
N LEU A 459 12.46 15.31 -5.55
CA LEU A 459 11.07 15.46 -5.93
C LEU A 459 10.86 16.83 -6.56
N SER A 460 10.09 16.88 -7.65
CA SER A 460 9.61 18.12 -8.23
C SER A 460 8.11 18.23 -8.03
N PHE A 461 7.68 19.46 -7.82
CA PHE A 461 6.27 19.77 -7.71
C PHE A 461 5.87 20.65 -8.89
N ASN A 462 4.97 20.13 -9.73
CA ASN A 462 4.44 20.86 -10.88
C ASN A 462 2.92 20.84 -10.80
N ALA A 463 2.32 22.01 -10.64
CA ALA A 463 0.88 22.17 -10.53
C ALA A 463 0.15 21.88 -11.86
N ASP A 464 0.84 22.10 -12.98
CA ASP A 464 0.26 21.94 -14.33
C ASP A 464 0.23 20.48 -14.78
N LEU A 465 1.05 19.61 -14.17
CA LEU A 465 1.07 18.18 -14.48
C LEU A 465 0.01 17.46 -13.65
N GLN A 466 -1.05 17.01 -14.31
CA GLN A 466 -2.15 16.25 -13.71
C GLN A 466 -2.21 14.83 -14.31
N PRO A 467 -2.62 13.81 -13.53
CA PRO A 467 -2.79 12.46 -14.03
C PRO A 467 -3.97 12.37 -15.02
N GLU A 468 -3.83 11.49 -16.00
CA GLU A 468 -4.94 11.14 -16.88
C GLU A 468 -5.89 10.17 -16.17
N ILE A 469 -7.15 10.56 -16.06
CA ILE A 469 -8.17 9.72 -15.44
C ILE A 469 -8.67 8.71 -16.47
N TYR A 470 -8.42 7.42 -16.20
CA TYR A 470 -8.85 6.32 -17.06
C TYR A 470 -10.36 6.33 -17.28
N GLN A 471 -10.81 6.23 -18.53
CA GLN A 471 -12.22 6.07 -18.90
C GLN A 471 -12.41 4.70 -19.55
N GLY A 472 -12.80 3.72 -18.74
CA GLY A 472 -12.95 2.32 -19.18
C GLY A 472 -14.39 1.95 -19.51
N ASN A 473 -14.55 0.95 -20.38
CA ASN A 473 -15.83 0.26 -20.48
C ASN A 473 -16.01 -0.66 -19.26
N VAL A 474 -17.07 -0.43 -18.49
CA VAL A 474 -17.35 -1.19 -17.27
C VAL A 474 -18.38 -2.30 -17.48
N LYS A 475 -19.04 -2.37 -18.65
CA LYS A 475 -20.13 -3.32 -18.88
C LYS A 475 -19.64 -4.54 -19.65
N ILE A 476 -19.94 -5.73 -19.13
CA ILE A 476 -19.77 -6.98 -19.89
C ILE A 476 -21.00 -7.22 -20.76
N SER A 477 -20.81 -7.71 -22.00
CA SER A 477 -21.92 -8.11 -22.85
C SER A 477 -22.60 -9.36 -22.28
N SER A 478 -23.91 -9.53 -22.52
CA SER A 478 -24.62 -10.74 -22.05
C SER A 478 -24.00 -12.03 -22.62
N ALA A 479 -23.55 -12.00 -23.88
CA ALA A 479 -22.90 -13.15 -24.52
C ALA A 479 -21.58 -13.52 -23.83
N ASP A 480 -20.75 -12.52 -23.51
CA ASP A 480 -19.47 -12.74 -22.82
C ASP A 480 -19.71 -13.19 -21.37
N PHE A 481 -20.73 -12.65 -20.70
CA PHE A 481 -21.13 -13.06 -19.35
C PHE A 481 -21.56 -14.53 -19.30
N TYR A 482 -22.46 -14.97 -20.20
CA TYR A 482 -22.88 -16.37 -20.25
C TYR A 482 -21.74 -17.31 -20.63
N THR A 483 -20.84 -16.86 -21.50
CA THR A 483 -19.62 -17.60 -21.84
C THR A 483 -18.72 -17.77 -20.61
N ALA A 484 -18.48 -16.69 -19.87
CA ALA A 484 -17.70 -16.71 -18.64
C ALA A 484 -18.33 -17.62 -17.56
N LEU A 485 -19.64 -17.55 -17.38
CA LEU A 485 -20.39 -18.37 -16.43
C LEU A 485 -20.33 -19.87 -16.81
N THR A 486 -20.47 -20.19 -18.10
CA THR A 486 -20.35 -21.56 -18.60
C THR A 486 -18.94 -22.09 -18.38
N ASN A 487 -17.92 -21.27 -18.64
CA ASN A 487 -16.52 -21.62 -18.40
C ASN A 487 -16.22 -21.81 -16.92
N LYS A 488 -16.77 -20.99 -16.03
CA LYS A 488 -16.66 -21.17 -14.57
C LYS A 488 -17.15 -22.57 -14.15
N ASN A 489 -18.30 -23.02 -14.66
CA ASN A 489 -18.82 -24.36 -14.34
C ASN A 489 -17.96 -25.50 -14.90
N ARG A 490 -17.21 -25.25 -15.98
CA ARG A 490 -16.25 -26.20 -16.57
C ARG A 490 -14.89 -26.22 -15.85
N PHE A 491 -14.50 -25.09 -15.23
CA PHE A 491 -13.26 -24.92 -14.48
C PHE A 491 -13.55 -24.42 -13.05
N PRO A 492 -14.27 -25.19 -12.20
CA PRO A 492 -14.84 -24.71 -10.94
C PRO A 492 -13.82 -24.33 -9.84
N LYS A 493 -12.51 -24.42 -10.10
CA LYS A 493 -11.47 -24.38 -9.06
C LYS A 493 -10.28 -23.47 -9.41
N LEU A 494 -10.51 -22.16 -9.39
CA LEU A 494 -9.42 -21.19 -9.27
C LEU A 494 -8.76 -21.22 -7.86
N ASN A 495 -9.45 -21.76 -6.85
CA ASN A 495 -9.00 -21.84 -5.46
C ASN A 495 -8.19 -23.08 -5.08
N ASN A 496 -7.79 -23.94 -6.02
CA ASN A 496 -6.94 -25.07 -5.66
C ASN A 496 -5.53 -24.56 -5.40
N ASP A 497 -5.16 -24.47 -4.11
CA ASP A 497 -3.78 -24.27 -3.69
C ASP A 497 -2.89 -25.32 -4.39
N PRO A 498 -1.70 -24.95 -4.87
CA PRO A 498 -0.78 -25.92 -5.45
C PRO A 498 -0.47 -27.01 -4.43
N LEU A 499 -0.52 -28.26 -4.87
CA LEU A 499 -0.21 -29.38 -3.98
C LEU A 499 1.31 -29.48 -3.81
N ASN A 500 1.78 -29.41 -2.57
CA ASN A 500 3.16 -29.77 -2.26
C ASN A 500 3.36 -31.26 -2.57
N ALA A 501 4.30 -31.55 -3.44
CA ALA A 501 4.65 -32.91 -3.80
C ALA A 501 5.97 -33.32 -3.14
N TYR A 502 6.10 -34.62 -2.90
CA TYR A 502 7.22 -35.16 -2.13
C TYR A 502 8.02 -36.17 -2.95
N ILE A 503 9.33 -36.22 -2.69
CA ILE A 503 10.22 -37.20 -3.27
C ILE A 503 9.92 -38.56 -2.63
N GLN A 504 9.38 -39.49 -3.43
CA GLN A 504 9.07 -40.84 -2.97
C GLN A 504 10.31 -41.74 -3.01
N ASN A 505 11.10 -41.62 -4.07
CA ASN A 505 12.30 -42.42 -4.30
C ASN A 505 13.30 -41.64 -5.16
N TYR A 506 14.58 -42.01 -5.06
CA TYR A 506 15.63 -41.44 -5.90
C TYR A 506 16.61 -42.52 -6.39
N LYS A 507 17.23 -42.26 -7.54
CA LYS A 507 18.35 -43.04 -8.08
C LYS A 507 19.51 -42.10 -8.37
N VAL A 508 20.71 -42.54 -8.04
CA VAL A 508 21.96 -41.79 -8.27
C VAL A 508 22.88 -42.62 -9.14
N LYS A 509 23.46 -41.98 -10.15
CA LYS A 509 24.45 -42.55 -11.06
C LYS A 509 25.66 -41.61 -11.09
N THR A 510 26.85 -42.13 -10.81
CA THR A 510 28.09 -41.37 -11.04
C THR A 510 28.48 -41.42 -12.52
N LEU A 511 29.14 -40.37 -13.00
CA LEU A 511 29.60 -40.23 -14.38
C LEU A 511 31.13 -40.26 -14.46
N GLY A 512 31.66 -40.67 -15.61
CA GLY A 512 33.09 -40.77 -15.85
C GLY A 512 33.78 -41.75 -14.90
N THR A 513 34.87 -41.31 -14.29
CA THR A 513 35.66 -42.10 -13.32
C THR A 513 35.35 -41.74 -11.86
N LEU A 514 34.28 -40.95 -11.61
CA LEU A 514 33.93 -40.51 -10.27
C LEU A 514 33.48 -41.70 -9.41
N ALA A 515 34.24 -42.01 -8.36
CA ALA A 515 33.85 -43.00 -7.37
C ALA A 515 32.66 -42.52 -6.53
N LYS A 516 31.72 -43.42 -6.20
CA LYS A 516 30.53 -43.09 -5.39
C LYS A 516 30.86 -42.49 -4.02
N ALA A 517 31.99 -42.86 -3.43
CA ALA A 517 32.47 -42.31 -2.15
C ALA A 517 32.85 -40.81 -2.23
N ASN A 518 33.00 -40.26 -3.43
CA ASN A 518 33.32 -38.85 -3.66
C ASN A 518 32.07 -38.00 -4.01
N LEU A 519 30.88 -38.55 -3.81
CA LEU A 519 29.62 -37.87 -4.07
C LEU A 519 28.81 -37.84 -2.77
N SER A 520 28.51 -36.63 -2.30
CA SER A 520 27.61 -36.41 -1.17
C SER A 520 26.20 -36.15 -1.70
N VAL A 521 25.23 -36.89 -1.18
CA VAL A 521 23.81 -36.79 -1.55
C VAL A 521 22.98 -36.86 -0.28
N ASP A 522 22.22 -35.81 -0.01
CA ASP A 522 21.19 -35.77 1.04
C ASP A 522 19.81 -35.61 0.39
N VAL A 523 18.89 -36.53 0.68
CA VAL A 523 17.55 -36.53 0.11
C VAL A 523 16.53 -36.66 1.22
N HIS A 524 15.64 -35.68 1.28
CA HIS A 524 14.47 -35.66 2.13
C HIS A 524 13.20 -35.71 1.28
N ALA A 525 12.04 -35.91 1.91
CA ALA A 525 10.76 -35.86 1.22
C ALA A 525 10.52 -34.53 0.48
N SER A 526 11.11 -33.42 0.96
CA SER A 526 10.88 -32.06 0.46
C SER A 526 12.04 -31.46 -0.34
N TYR A 527 13.22 -32.08 -0.34
CA TYR A 527 14.39 -31.56 -1.05
C TYR A 527 15.41 -32.64 -1.42
N CYS A 528 16.29 -32.33 -2.38
CA CYS A 528 17.46 -33.11 -2.72
C CYS A 528 18.67 -32.19 -2.84
N ASP A 529 19.74 -32.47 -2.11
CA ASP A 529 20.98 -31.72 -2.05
C ASP A 529 22.15 -32.61 -2.43
N VAL A 530 22.97 -32.17 -3.38
CA VAL A 530 24.07 -32.96 -3.91
C VAL A 530 25.26 -32.11 -4.31
N TRP A 531 26.46 -32.62 -4.02
CA TRP A 531 27.73 -32.04 -4.47
C TRP A 531 28.83 -33.10 -4.58
N ILE A 532 29.92 -32.75 -5.26
CA ILE A 532 31.08 -33.63 -5.47
C ILE A 532 32.16 -33.28 -4.44
N ASP A 533 32.57 -34.24 -3.61
CA ASP A 533 33.63 -34.03 -2.60
C ASP A 533 35.04 -34.15 -3.19
N LYS A 534 35.17 -34.72 -4.39
CA LYS A 534 36.45 -34.84 -5.08
C LYS A 534 37.01 -33.46 -5.44
N ASN A 535 38.29 -33.27 -5.16
CA ASN A 535 39.05 -32.08 -5.57
C ASN A 535 40.41 -32.47 -6.21
N PRO A 536 40.67 -32.14 -7.49
CA PRO A 536 39.71 -31.62 -8.47
C PRO A 536 38.92 -32.72 -9.18
N PRO A 537 37.68 -32.45 -9.64
CA PRO A 537 37.01 -33.29 -10.62
C PRO A 537 37.77 -33.32 -11.95
N MET A 538 37.83 -34.51 -12.57
CA MET A 538 38.40 -34.71 -13.90
C MET A 538 37.34 -34.53 -14.97
N LYS A 539 37.77 -34.36 -16.22
CA LYS A 539 36.85 -34.30 -17.37
C LYS A 539 35.90 -35.49 -17.35
N ASP A 540 34.64 -35.22 -17.69
CA ASP A 540 33.53 -36.17 -17.77
C ASP A 540 33.08 -36.75 -16.42
N GLU A 541 33.75 -36.43 -15.31
CA GLU A 541 33.29 -36.78 -13.96
C GLU A 541 32.10 -35.92 -13.53
N GLY A 542 31.16 -36.55 -12.84
CA GLY A 542 29.91 -35.90 -12.48
C GLY A 542 28.91 -36.87 -11.89
N TYR A 543 27.64 -36.46 -11.88
CA TYR A 543 26.54 -37.28 -11.43
C TYR A 543 25.27 -37.01 -12.23
N GLU A 544 24.36 -37.97 -12.17
CA GLU A 544 22.97 -37.87 -12.60
C GLU A 544 22.08 -38.36 -11.44
N ILE A 545 21.11 -37.53 -11.05
CA ILE A 545 20.09 -37.89 -10.06
C ILE A 545 18.73 -37.96 -10.77
N SER A 546 17.95 -39.00 -10.47
CA SER A 546 16.56 -39.14 -10.89
C SER A 546 15.66 -39.24 -9.67
N LEU A 547 14.72 -38.31 -9.52
CA LEU A 547 13.73 -38.25 -8.45
C LEU A 547 12.37 -38.71 -8.96
N THR A 548 11.70 -39.57 -8.20
CA THR A 548 10.34 -40.04 -8.49
C THR A 548 9.34 -39.30 -7.60
N ILE A 549 8.42 -38.56 -8.22
CA ILE A 549 7.40 -37.76 -7.53
C ILE A 549 6.02 -38.33 -7.88
N PRO A 550 5.19 -38.75 -6.91
CA PRO A 550 3.86 -39.27 -7.18
C PRO A 550 2.93 -38.15 -7.64
N VAL A 551 2.07 -38.43 -8.63
CA VAL A 551 1.17 -37.44 -9.24
C VAL A 551 -0.21 -38.05 -9.50
N ALA A 552 -1.25 -37.39 -9.00
CA ALA A 552 -2.64 -37.74 -9.31
C ALA A 552 -3.04 -37.25 -10.71
N LYS A 553 -4.01 -37.93 -11.33
CA LYS A 553 -4.45 -37.67 -12.72
C LYS A 553 -4.95 -36.24 -12.97
N SER A 554 -5.39 -35.51 -11.94
CA SER A 554 -5.90 -34.14 -12.08
C SER A 554 -4.80 -33.09 -12.30
N PHE A 555 -3.54 -33.39 -11.96
CA PHE A 555 -2.44 -32.44 -12.11
C PHE A 555 -1.80 -32.51 -13.49
N ASN A 556 -1.60 -31.34 -14.08
CA ASN A 556 -1.15 -31.16 -15.45
C ASN A 556 0.21 -30.44 -15.54
N TYR A 557 0.67 -29.81 -14.47
CA TYR A 557 1.92 -29.04 -14.45
C TYR A 557 2.68 -29.22 -13.13
N CYS A 558 4.00 -29.06 -13.19
CA CYS A 558 4.90 -29.13 -12.04
C CYS A 558 5.84 -27.93 -12.02
N ARG A 559 6.10 -27.41 -10.82
CA ARG A 559 7.11 -26.38 -10.54
C ARG A 559 8.03 -26.89 -9.44
N PHE A 560 9.30 -26.53 -9.52
CA PHE A 560 10.24 -26.68 -8.41
C PHE A 560 11.34 -25.61 -8.49
N ARG A 561 12.08 -25.46 -7.39
CA ARG A 561 13.20 -24.53 -7.28
C ARG A 561 14.52 -25.30 -7.29
N ILE A 562 15.49 -24.76 -8.02
CA ILE A 562 16.90 -25.16 -7.97
C ILE A 562 17.67 -24.02 -7.34
N GLU A 563 18.32 -24.27 -6.21
CA GLU A 563 19.27 -23.36 -5.57
C GLU A 563 20.71 -23.76 -5.95
N ILE A 564 21.49 -22.77 -6.34
CA ILE A 564 22.92 -22.86 -6.65
C ILE A 564 23.65 -21.99 -5.62
N PRO A 565 24.09 -22.56 -4.47
CA PRO A 565 24.60 -21.77 -3.35
C PRO A 565 25.85 -20.94 -3.67
N HIS A 566 26.65 -21.38 -4.64
CA HIS A 566 27.93 -20.77 -5.01
C HIS A 566 27.91 -20.26 -6.47
N LEU A 567 26.99 -19.35 -6.77
CA LEU A 567 26.83 -18.73 -8.09
C LEU A 567 28.14 -18.07 -8.59
N SER A 568 28.61 -18.45 -9.78
CA SER A 568 29.84 -17.89 -10.36
C SER A 568 29.91 -18.16 -11.87
N ALA A 569 30.37 -17.17 -12.64
CA ALA A 569 30.57 -17.28 -14.10
C ALA A 569 31.57 -18.39 -14.48
N GLU A 570 32.52 -18.65 -13.60
CA GLU A 570 33.51 -19.70 -13.73
C GLU A 570 32.90 -21.11 -13.78
N LEU A 571 31.75 -21.34 -13.12
CA LEU A 571 31.10 -22.64 -13.07
C LEU A 571 30.53 -23.08 -14.43
N ASP A 572 29.92 -22.18 -15.19
CA ASP A 572 29.37 -22.50 -16.53
C ASP A 572 30.45 -22.91 -17.53
N SER A 573 31.67 -22.38 -17.36
CA SER A 573 32.82 -22.77 -18.19
C SER A 573 33.46 -24.11 -17.77
N ARG A 574 33.05 -24.67 -16.62
CA ARG A 574 33.68 -25.84 -15.97
C ARG A 574 32.74 -27.03 -15.83
N PHE A 575 31.44 -26.80 -15.74
CA PHE A 575 30.42 -27.83 -15.61
C PHE A 575 29.29 -27.62 -16.62
N SER A 576 28.79 -28.72 -17.19
CA SER A 576 27.48 -28.75 -17.83
C SER A 576 26.43 -29.13 -16.80
N PHE A 577 25.34 -28.36 -16.76
CA PHE A 577 24.18 -28.64 -15.92
C PHE A 577 22.91 -28.72 -16.76
N SER A 578 22.11 -29.77 -16.54
CA SER A 578 20.83 -29.94 -17.23
C SER A 578 19.78 -30.50 -16.28
N VAL A 579 18.53 -30.09 -16.48
CA VAL A 579 17.36 -30.62 -15.78
C VAL A 579 16.35 -31.10 -16.79
N THR A 580 15.86 -32.33 -16.59
CA THR A 580 14.92 -33.00 -17.48
C THR A 580 13.71 -33.49 -16.68
N VAL A 581 12.51 -33.23 -17.17
CA VAL A 581 11.28 -33.81 -16.60
C VAL A 581 10.58 -34.62 -17.67
N ASN A 582 10.42 -35.93 -17.43
CA ASN A 582 9.81 -36.89 -18.36
C ASN A 582 10.34 -36.77 -19.81
N GLY A 583 11.64 -36.55 -19.98
CA GLY A 583 12.31 -36.46 -21.29
C GLY A 583 12.39 -35.07 -21.91
N LYS A 584 11.77 -34.03 -21.32
CA LYS A 584 11.96 -32.62 -21.73
C LYS A 584 13.07 -31.96 -20.94
N THR A 585 14.15 -31.59 -21.61
CA THR A 585 15.33 -30.96 -21.00
C THR A 585 15.25 -29.44 -21.07
N LYS A 586 15.54 -28.78 -19.95
CA LYS A 586 15.78 -27.35 -19.85
C LYS A 586 17.24 -27.15 -19.40
N PRO A 587 18.10 -26.49 -20.21
CA PRO A 587 19.41 -26.08 -19.73
C PRO A 587 19.25 -25.01 -18.66
N VAL A 588 20.09 -25.06 -17.62
CA VAL A 588 20.09 -24.08 -16.53
C VAL A 588 21.54 -23.62 -16.34
N SER A 589 21.75 -22.30 -16.38
CA SER A 589 23.05 -21.69 -16.10
C SER A 589 23.33 -21.75 -14.59
N LEU A 590 24.57 -22.08 -14.24
CA LEU A 590 25.15 -22.02 -12.89
C LEU A 590 25.72 -20.63 -12.55
N ALA A 591 25.57 -19.65 -13.44
CA ALA A 591 26.14 -18.31 -13.31
C ALA A 591 25.10 -17.18 -13.22
N GLU A 592 23.91 -17.36 -13.80
CA GLU A 592 22.93 -16.28 -13.94
C GLU A 592 22.12 -16.00 -12.67
N HIS A 593 21.60 -17.04 -12.02
CA HIS A 593 20.66 -16.89 -10.90
C HIS A 593 20.91 -17.91 -9.78
N ARG A 594 20.98 -17.42 -8.54
CA ARG A 594 21.12 -18.28 -7.35
C ARG A 594 19.91 -19.19 -7.14
N ASN A 595 18.72 -18.71 -7.47
CA ASN A 595 17.47 -19.45 -7.37
C ASN A 595 16.82 -19.53 -8.76
N VAL A 596 16.77 -20.72 -9.34
CA VAL A 596 16.17 -20.96 -10.65
C VAL A 596 14.83 -21.66 -10.46
N ILE A 597 13.78 -21.08 -11.02
CA ILE A 597 12.45 -21.69 -11.04
C ILE A 597 12.29 -22.49 -12.33
N CYS A 598 11.99 -23.78 -12.17
CA CYS A 598 11.73 -24.67 -13.28
C CYS A 598 10.24 -25.01 -13.33
N GLN A 599 9.68 -25.00 -14.53
CA GLN A 599 8.26 -25.23 -14.80
C GLN A 599 8.13 -26.19 -15.97
N PHE A 600 7.27 -27.20 -15.83
CA PHE A 600 7.06 -28.23 -16.85
C PHE A 600 5.60 -28.65 -16.93
N ALA A 601 5.12 -28.88 -18.15
CA ALA A 601 3.87 -29.60 -18.38
C ALA A 601 4.08 -31.11 -18.16
N ILE A 602 3.14 -31.73 -17.45
CA ILE A 602 3.12 -33.17 -17.16
C ILE A 602 2.45 -33.89 -18.33
N GLU A 603 3.23 -34.71 -19.03
CA GLU A 603 2.74 -35.50 -20.16
C GLU A 603 1.80 -36.63 -19.72
N ASN A 604 0.93 -37.07 -20.64
CA ASN A 604 -0.07 -38.11 -20.37
C ASN A 604 0.53 -39.45 -19.88
N ALA A 605 1.75 -39.79 -20.31
CA ALA A 605 2.47 -40.97 -19.81
C ALA A 605 2.76 -40.89 -18.30
N GLY A 606 3.16 -39.72 -17.79
CA GLY A 606 3.38 -39.50 -16.35
C GLY A 606 2.09 -39.63 -15.52
N LYS A 607 0.98 -39.13 -16.06
CA LYS A 607 -0.36 -39.25 -15.43
C LYS A 607 -0.88 -40.68 -15.40
N THR A 608 -0.54 -41.47 -16.42
CA THR A 608 -0.99 -42.87 -16.55
C THR A 608 -0.22 -43.78 -15.59
N ASN A 609 1.07 -43.51 -15.38
CA ASN A 609 1.94 -44.27 -14.47
C ASN A 609 1.83 -43.81 -13.00
N GLY A 610 1.17 -42.67 -12.73
CA GLY A 610 0.95 -42.15 -11.38
C GLY A 610 2.15 -41.44 -10.77
N PHE A 611 3.18 -41.12 -11.55
CA PHE A 611 4.36 -40.40 -11.10
C PHE A 611 5.03 -39.62 -12.24
N ILE A 612 5.85 -38.63 -11.88
CA ILE A 612 6.78 -37.95 -12.78
C ILE A 612 8.23 -38.20 -12.34
N SER A 613 9.15 -38.21 -13.30
CA SER A 613 10.58 -38.31 -13.06
C SER A 613 11.24 -36.96 -13.29
N ILE A 614 11.83 -36.38 -12.24
CA ILE A 614 12.67 -35.18 -12.34
C ILE A 614 14.12 -35.64 -12.31
N GLN A 615 14.85 -35.40 -13.39
CA GLN A 615 16.24 -35.79 -13.55
C GLN A 615 17.13 -34.56 -13.66
N PHE A 616 18.29 -34.54 -13.02
CA PHE A 616 19.27 -33.49 -13.23
C PHE A 616 20.70 -34.04 -13.16
N SER A 617 21.60 -33.41 -13.92
CA SER A 617 22.97 -33.89 -14.10
C SER A 617 23.97 -32.76 -14.05
N VAL A 618 25.06 -32.93 -13.31
CA VAL A 618 26.24 -32.05 -13.32
C VAL A 618 27.44 -32.84 -13.82
N GLN A 619 28.15 -32.33 -14.82
CA GLN A 619 29.33 -33.00 -15.38
C GLN A 619 30.45 -32.02 -15.71
N ALA A 620 31.68 -32.32 -15.31
CA ALA A 620 32.85 -31.50 -15.62
C ALA A 620 33.19 -31.57 -17.12
N VAL A 621 33.32 -30.42 -17.79
CA VAL A 621 33.58 -30.37 -19.24
C VAL A 621 35.07 -30.49 -19.61
N ARG A 622 35.95 -30.33 -18.61
CA ARG A 622 37.41 -30.42 -18.72
C ARG A 622 38.02 -30.89 -17.40
N ASN A 623 39.31 -31.22 -17.41
CA ASN A 623 40.06 -31.46 -16.18
C ASN A 623 40.15 -30.14 -15.40
N LEU A 624 39.70 -30.13 -14.15
CA LEU A 624 39.66 -28.94 -13.33
C LEU A 624 40.96 -28.75 -12.53
N GLU A 625 41.28 -27.50 -12.24
CA GLU A 625 42.41 -27.10 -11.42
C GLU A 625 42.18 -27.45 -9.93
N PRO A 626 43.24 -27.70 -9.12
CA PRO A 626 43.14 -28.08 -7.71
C PRO A 626 42.47 -27.02 -6.80
N TRP A 627 41.16 -26.94 -6.87
CA TRP A 627 40.27 -26.07 -6.11
C TRP A 627 38.94 -26.79 -5.90
N ARG A 628 38.15 -26.37 -4.90
CA ARG A 628 36.91 -27.06 -4.45
C ARG A 628 35.73 -26.96 -5.43
N TRP A 629 35.97 -27.15 -6.72
CA TRP A 629 35.00 -27.06 -7.81
C TRP A 629 33.80 -27.97 -7.62
N GLY A 630 34.03 -29.19 -7.12
CA GLY A 630 32.95 -30.14 -6.86
C GLY A 630 31.97 -29.70 -5.78
N ALA A 631 32.47 -29.02 -4.73
CA ALA A 631 31.62 -28.44 -3.68
C ALA A 631 30.96 -27.13 -4.15
N ALA A 632 31.65 -26.35 -4.98
CA ALA A 632 31.09 -25.15 -5.58
C ALA A 632 29.95 -25.44 -6.57
N SER A 633 29.94 -26.61 -7.22
CA SER A 633 28.84 -27.07 -8.07
C SER A 633 27.69 -27.77 -7.31
N ARG A 634 27.53 -27.48 -6.02
CA ARG A 634 26.42 -27.96 -5.20
C ARG A 634 25.08 -27.50 -5.77
N ILE A 635 24.13 -28.42 -5.84
CA ILE A 635 22.77 -28.18 -6.33
C ILE A 635 21.76 -28.64 -5.29
N ILE A 636 20.79 -27.77 -4.99
CA ILE A 636 19.67 -28.09 -4.09
C ILE A 636 18.36 -27.94 -4.85
N LEU A 637 17.60 -29.03 -4.99
CA LEU A 637 16.24 -29.01 -5.52
C LEU A 637 15.23 -29.01 -4.37
N SER A 638 14.28 -28.08 -4.38
CA SER A 638 13.24 -27.92 -3.35
C SER A 638 11.92 -27.39 -3.92
N ASP A 639 10.92 -27.18 -3.06
CA ASP A 639 9.63 -26.53 -3.36
C ASP A 639 8.86 -27.16 -4.53
N ILE A 640 8.79 -28.49 -4.55
CA ILE A 640 8.08 -29.22 -5.60
C ILE A 640 6.57 -29.02 -5.43
N LYS A 641 5.93 -28.41 -6.42
CA LYS A 641 4.51 -28.07 -6.43
C LYS A 641 3.82 -28.57 -7.70
N LEU A 642 2.62 -29.11 -7.56
CA LEU A 642 1.79 -29.60 -8.67
C LEU A 642 0.58 -28.69 -8.88
N TYR A 643 0.23 -28.47 -10.15
CA TYR A 643 -0.85 -27.59 -10.56
C TYR A 643 -1.77 -28.29 -11.56
N GLU A 644 -3.07 -28.05 -11.43
CA GLU A 644 -4.08 -28.61 -12.34
C GLU A 644 -4.15 -27.81 -13.65
N THR A 645 -3.74 -26.54 -13.69
CA THR A 645 -3.81 -25.68 -14.89
C THR A 645 -2.54 -24.84 -15.05
N GLN A 646 -2.21 -24.46 -16.30
CA GLN A 646 -1.05 -23.60 -16.62
C GLN A 646 -1.23 -22.20 -16.01
N ILE A 647 -2.47 -21.71 -15.97
CA ILE A 647 -2.79 -20.37 -15.46
C ILE A 647 -2.44 -20.24 -13.97
N LEU A 648 -2.69 -21.28 -13.15
CA LEU A 648 -2.26 -21.30 -11.74
C LEU A 648 -0.73 -21.34 -11.59
N LEU A 649 -0.04 -21.99 -12.53
CA LEU A 649 1.42 -22.08 -12.56
C LEU A 649 2.07 -20.73 -12.93
N ASP A 650 1.53 -20.04 -13.94
CA ASP A 650 2.04 -18.76 -14.42
C ASP A 650 1.78 -17.64 -13.40
N TYR A 651 0.61 -17.65 -12.75
CA TYR A 651 0.27 -16.69 -11.72
C TYR A 651 1.18 -16.78 -10.47
N GLU A 652 1.49 -17.99 -9.99
CA GLU A 652 2.45 -18.18 -8.88
C GLU A 652 3.90 -17.81 -9.26
N HIS A 653 4.24 -17.83 -10.56
CA HIS A 653 5.53 -17.36 -11.05
C HIS A 653 5.66 -15.85 -10.92
N ASP A 654 4.65 -15.11 -11.35
CA ASP A 654 4.63 -13.65 -11.30
C ASP A 654 4.65 -13.13 -9.85
N LYS A 655 3.88 -13.77 -8.95
CA LYS A 655 3.89 -13.46 -7.51
C LYS A 655 5.27 -13.66 -6.87
N PHE A 656 6.02 -14.68 -7.30
CA PHE A 656 7.35 -14.96 -6.78
C PHE A 656 8.41 -13.99 -7.30
N ILE A 657 8.33 -13.59 -8.58
CA ILE A 657 9.23 -12.57 -9.17
C ILE A 657 9.04 -11.21 -8.48
N CYS A 658 7.80 -10.83 -8.17
CA CYS A 658 7.52 -9.60 -7.43
C CYS A 658 8.12 -9.60 -6.01
N ASN A 659 8.12 -10.73 -5.32
CA ASN A 659 8.69 -10.87 -3.97
C ASN A 659 10.22 -11.00 -3.94
N LEU A 660 10.87 -11.30 -5.06
CA LEU A 660 12.34 -11.31 -5.18
C LEU A 660 12.92 -9.93 -5.50
N ASN A 661 12.09 -9.01 -5.99
CA ASN A 661 12.46 -7.64 -6.34
C ASN A 661 12.00 -6.59 -5.31
N SER A 662 11.33 -7.03 -4.24
CA SER A 662 11.03 -6.27 -3.01
C SER A 662 12.02 -6.63 -1.92
#